data_AF-A0A1U7VYV0-F1
#
_entry.id   AF-A0A1U7VYV0-F1
#
_cell.length_a   1.000
_cell.length_b   1.000
_cell.length_c   1.000
_cell.angle_alpha   90.00
_cell.angle_beta   90.00
_cell.angle_gamma   90.00
#
_symmetry.space_group_name_H-M   'P 1'
#
loop_
_entity.id
_entity.type
_entity.pdbx_description
1 polymer ?
#
loop_
_entity_poly.entity_id
_entity_poly.type
_entity_poly.pdbx_seq_one_letter_code
_entity_poly.pdbx_strand_id
1 'polypeptide(L)'
;MATTKPQRTPAEIEDIILRKILLVTLVDSMENDTRVVYLEMTAAEILSEGKELRLSRDLMERVLIDRLSGNFVSAEPPFQYLINCFRRAHEEGKKIASMKDKNVRSEMELVVKQVKKLAVSYCRIHLGNPDMFPNWDTAKLSVSPLLPLVFSEVSSSVDAFGGGGGSGGMTCPPGFLDELFKEGDFDSMDPILKQLYEDLRGTVLKVSALGNFQQPLRALLYLVKYPVGAKSLVNHPWWIPKSVYLNGRVIEMTSILGPFFHVSALPDNTIFKSQPDVGQQCFSESATRRPADLLSSFTTIKTVMNNLYDGLGEVLMSLLKNTAIRENVLEYLAAVINKNSSRAHLQVDPLSCASSGMFVNLSAVMLRLCEPFLDANLTKRDKIDPQYVFSSTRLELRGLTALHASSEEVSEWINQNNPENDVSKEGSDGENRLLVSQEATSSGNDSGGPSILHNSRPISSSSEKAKYPFICECFFMTARVLNLGLLKAFSDFKHLVQDISRSEDHLSTMKTMLEQAPSPQLQQEISRLEKELELYSQEKLCYEAQILRDGGLLQRALSFYRLMVIWLVGLVGGFKMPLPSPCPMEFASMPEHFVEDAMELLIFASRIPRALDGVLLDDFMNFIIMFMASPEYIRNPYLRAKMVEVLNCWMPRRR
;
A
#
# COMPACT_ATOMS: atom_id res chain seq x y z
N MET A 1 15.23 54.89 -46.47
CA MET A 1 15.16 55.12 -45.02
C MET A 1 14.32 54.02 -44.40
N ALA A 2 14.96 52.99 -43.83
CA ALA A 2 14.24 51.99 -43.06
C ALA A 2 13.86 52.63 -41.72
N THR A 3 12.56 52.87 -41.50
CA THR A 3 12.03 53.33 -40.23
C THR A 3 12.36 52.26 -39.19
N THR A 4 13.29 52.57 -38.29
CA THR A 4 13.58 51.77 -37.10
C THR A 4 12.28 51.63 -36.31
N LYS A 5 11.78 50.40 -36.16
CA LYS A 5 10.63 50.13 -35.28
C LYS A 5 10.92 50.76 -33.91
N PRO A 6 9.98 51.51 -33.31
CA PRO A 6 10.20 52.10 -31.99
C PRO A 6 10.55 50.98 -31.01
N GLN A 7 11.71 51.10 -30.35
CA GLN A 7 12.08 50.20 -29.26
C GLN A 7 11.12 50.48 -28.10
N ARG A 8 10.30 49.48 -27.77
CA ARG A 8 9.39 49.55 -26.61
C ARG A 8 10.22 49.69 -25.33
N THR A 9 9.73 50.49 -24.40
CA THR A 9 10.36 50.61 -23.08
C THR A 9 10.18 49.32 -22.27
N PRO A 10 11.02 49.04 -21.26
CA PRO A 10 10.83 47.87 -20.39
C PRO A 10 9.44 47.82 -19.73
N ALA A 11 8.91 48.96 -19.30
CA ALA A 11 7.57 49.06 -18.70
C ALA A 11 6.45 48.74 -19.71
N GLU A 12 6.60 49.11 -20.99
CA GLU A 12 5.66 48.72 -22.04
C GLU A 12 5.73 47.23 -22.36
N ILE A 13 6.92 46.63 -22.30
CA ILE A 13 7.10 45.19 -22.49
C ILE A 13 6.44 44.43 -21.33
N GLU A 14 6.63 44.90 -20.09
CA GLU A 14 5.99 44.36 -18.89
C GLU A 14 4.47 44.39 -18.99
N ASP A 15 3.87 45.55 -19.28
CA ASP A 15 2.42 45.70 -19.45
C ASP A 15 1.87 44.71 -20.49
N ILE A 16 2.52 44.59 -21.64
CA ILE A 16 2.10 43.67 -22.72
C ILE A 16 2.17 42.20 -22.27
N ILE A 17 3.23 41.82 -21.52
CA ILE A 17 3.38 40.46 -21.01
C ILE A 17 2.26 40.16 -19.99
N LEU A 18 1.97 41.10 -19.09
CA LEU A 18 0.96 40.91 -18.06
C LEU A 18 -0.45 40.87 -18.60
N ARG A 19 -0.79 41.71 -19.59
CA ARG A 19 -2.10 41.63 -20.26
C ARG A 19 -2.30 40.26 -20.90
N LYS A 20 -1.27 39.70 -21.53
CA LYS A 20 -1.32 38.35 -22.13
C LYS A 20 -1.45 37.24 -21.09
N ILE A 21 -0.73 37.32 -19.98
CA ILE A 21 -0.74 36.27 -18.96
C ILE A 21 -2.06 36.28 -18.17
N LEU A 22 -2.52 37.48 -17.79
CA LEU A 22 -3.71 37.65 -16.96
C LEU A 22 -5.01 37.77 -17.79
N LEU A 23 -4.93 38.02 -19.11
CA LEU A 23 -6.10 38.28 -19.95
C LEU A 23 -6.98 39.40 -19.37
N VAL A 24 -6.34 40.52 -19.04
CA VAL A 24 -6.99 41.71 -18.49
C VAL A 24 -6.48 42.97 -19.20
N THR A 25 -7.31 44.00 -19.24
CA THR A 25 -6.96 45.34 -19.72
C THR A 25 -7.44 46.41 -18.74
N LEU A 26 -6.66 47.48 -18.62
CA LEU A 26 -6.99 48.68 -17.82
C LEU A 26 -7.52 49.82 -18.69
N VAL A 27 -7.59 49.62 -20.00
CA VAL A 27 -8.15 50.57 -20.95
C VAL A 27 -9.35 49.90 -21.59
N ASP A 28 -10.46 50.61 -21.67
CA ASP A 28 -11.64 50.19 -22.42
C ASP A 28 -11.27 50.14 -23.92
N SER A 29 -10.78 48.98 -24.35
CA SER A 29 -10.42 48.68 -25.72
C SER A 29 -11.42 47.68 -26.26
N MET A 30 -11.92 47.94 -27.47
CA MET A 30 -12.69 46.98 -28.27
C MET A 30 -11.75 45.87 -28.78
N GLU A 31 -11.04 45.19 -27.87
CA GLU A 31 -10.22 44.02 -28.20
C GLU A 31 -11.13 42.89 -28.68
N ASN A 32 -10.80 42.31 -29.83
CA ASN A 32 -11.61 41.23 -30.44
C ASN A 32 -11.59 39.92 -29.63
N ASP A 33 -10.72 39.77 -28.63
CA ASP A 33 -10.66 38.58 -27.79
C ASP A 33 -11.63 38.71 -26.61
N THR A 34 -12.76 38.03 -26.70
CA THR A 34 -13.83 38.04 -25.68
C THR A 34 -13.40 37.49 -24.33
N ARG A 35 -12.19 36.91 -24.22
CA ARG A 35 -11.60 36.41 -22.97
C ARG A 35 -10.87 37.49 -22.17
N VAL A 36 -10.48 38.60 -22.81
CA VAL A 36 -9.80 39.70 -22.13
C VAL A 36 -10.83 40.53 -21.37
N VAL A 37 -10.59 40.71 -20.07
CA VAL A 37 -11.52 41.40 -19.18
C VAL A 37 -11.04 42.83 -18.91
N TYR A 38 -11.92 43.81 -19.14
CA TYR A 38 -11.69 45.18 -18.71
C TYR A 38 -11.98 45.32 -17.20
N LEU A 39 -10.97 45.76 -16.44
CA LEU A 39 -11.07 45.98 -15.00
C LEU A 39 -11.35 47.45 -14.70
N GLU A 40 -12.61 47.85 -14.88
CA GLU A 40 -13.06 49.25 -14.74
C GLU A 40 -12.73 49.85 -13.37
N MET A 41 -13.03 49.11 -12.30
CA MET A 41 -12.78 49.56 -10.92
C MET A 41 -11.29 49.76 -10.66
N THR A 42 -10.47 48.74 -10.97
CA THR A 42 -9.00 48.85 -10.83
C THR A 42 -8.44 50.01 -11.69
N ALA A 43 -8.94 50.23 -12.90
CA ALA A 43 -8.52 51.33 -13.75
C ALA A 43 -8.86 52.70 -13.16
N ALA A 44 -10.07 52.88 -12.64
CA ALA A 44 -10.50 54.11 -11.97
C ALA A 44 -9.64 54.43 -10.75
N GLU A 45 -9.30 53.42 -9.94
CA GLU A 45 -8.46 53.60 -8.76
C GLU A 45 -7.02 53.98 -9.15
N ILE A 46 -6.42 53.36 -10.16
CA ILE A 46 -5.08 53.69 -10.66
C ILE A 46 -5.02 55.15 -11.15
N LEU A 47 -6.06 55.60 -11.87
CA LEU A 47 -6.16 57.00 -12.31
C LEU A 47 -6.27 57.97 -11.12
N SER A 48 -7.02 57.60 -10.07
CA SER A 48 -7.15 58.42 -8.86
C SER A 48 -5.81 58.59 -8.11
N GLU A 49 -4.90 57.62 -8.23
CA GLU A 49 -3.54 57.67 -7.70
C GLU A 49 -2.57 58.48 -8.59
N GLY A 50 -3.03 59.01 -9.73
CA GLY A 50 -2.21 59.76 -10.68
C GLY A 50 -1.21 58.91 -11.48
N LYS A 51 -1.43 57.60 -11.57
CA LYS A 51 -0.56 56.67 -12.29
C LYS A 51 -1.07 56.41 -13.71
N GLU A 52 -0.17 56.01 -14.61
CA GLU A 52 -0.54 55.57 -15.96
C GLU A 52 -1.30 54.23 -15.94
N LEU A 53 -2.26 54.06 -16.85
CA LEU A 53 -3.05 52.83 -17.03
C LEU A 53 -2.22 51.70 -17.68
N ARG A 54 -1.21 51.22 -16.96
CA ARG A 54 -0.30 50.15 -17.37
C ARG A 54 -0.21 49.11 -16.26
N LEU A 55 -0.25 47.83 -16.63
CA LEU A 55 0.01 46.74 -15.71
C LEU A 55 1.51 46.72 -15.35
N SER A 56 1.78 46.46 -14.08
CA SER A 56 3.13 46.29 -13.54
C SER A 56 3.15 45.25 -12.42
N ARG A 57 4.33 44.82 -12.00
CA ARG A 57 4.59 43.93 -10.85
C ARG A 57 3.88 44.37 -9.59
N ASP A 58 3.86 45.68 -9.32
CA ASP A 58 3.28 46.22 -8.09
C ASP A 58 1.75 46.16 -8.10
N LEU A 59 1.13 46.04 -9.28
CA LEU A 59 -0.32 45.98 -9.45
C LEU A 59 -0.86 44.56 -9.60
N MET A 60 0.00 43.54 -9.77
CA MET A 60 -0.41 42.17 -10.10
C MET A 60 -1.44 41.59 -9.15
N GLU A 61 -1.24 41.74 -7.84
CA GLU A 61 -2.10 41.16 -6.82
C GLU A 61 -3.49 41.82 -6.84
N ARG A 62 -3.53 43.16 -6.89
CA ARG A 62 -4.78 43.93 -7.02
C ARG A 62 -5.56 43.53 -8.27
N VAL A 63 -4.88 43.46 -9.41
CA VAL A 63 -5.46 43.06 -10.70
C VAL A 63 -6.00 41.64 -10.64
N LEU A 64 -5.27 40.72 -10.01
CA LEU A 64 -5.69 39.34 -9.86
C LEU A 64 -6.91 39.20 -8.95
N ILE A 65 -6.96 39.92 -7.83
CA ILE A 65 -8.12 39.94 -6.92
C ILE A 65 -9.37 40.46 -7.63
N ASP A 66 -9.27 41.59 -8.32
CA ASP A 66 -10.41 42.18 -9.06
C ASP A 66 -10.89 41.20 -10.14
N ARG A 67 -9.95 40.59 -10.88
CA ARG A 67 -10.30 39.59 -11.90
C ARG A 67 -10.97 38.34 -11.35
N LEU A 68 -10.59 37.87 -10.15
CA LEU A 68 -11.17 36.69 -9.52
C LEU A 68 -12.49 36.99 -8.79
N SER A 69 -12.69 38.24 -8.35
CA SER A 69 -13.86 38.67 -7.58
C SER A 69 -14.97 39.27 -8.46
N GLY A 70 -14.62 39.77 -9.64
CA GLY A 70 -15.57 40.36 -10.57
C GLY A 70 -16.42 39.33 -11.31
N ASN A 71 -17.64 39.73 -11.68
CA ASN A 71 -18.56 38.91 -12.46
C ASN A 71 -18.45 39.25 -13.95
N PHE A 72 -17.86 38.37 -14.74
CA PHE A 72 -17.64 38.60 -16.17
C PHE A 72 -18.23 37.46 -17.00
N VAL A 73 -19.04 37.80 -18.02
CA VAL A 73 -19.87 36.84 -18.80
C VAL A 73 -19.05 35.71 -19.44
N SER A 74 -17.81 35.98 -19.84
CA SER A 74 -16.91 35.02 -20.49
C SER A 74 -15.78 34.52 -19.57
N ALA A 75 -15.87 34.72 -18.25
CA ALA A 75 -14.80 34.33 -17.33
C ALA A 75 -14.73 32.82 -17.12
N GLU A 76 -13.51 32.28 -17.22
CA GLU A 76 -13.20 30.93 -16.76
C GLU A 76 -13.38 30.81 -15.23
N PRO A 77 -13.73 29.63 -14.70
CA PRO A 77 -13.78 29.38 -13.25
C PRO A 77 -12.44 29.72 -12.57
N PRO A 78 -12.43 30.17 -11.29
CA PRO A 78 -11.23 30.68 -10.63
C PRO A 78 -10.02 29.74 -10.70
N PHE A 79 -10.21 28.46 -10.34
CA PHE A 79 -9.14 27.45 -10.43
C PHE A 79 -8.62 27.31 -11.86
N GLN A 80 -9.50 27.14 -12.84
CA GLN A 80 -9.16 26.96 -14.25
C GLN A 80 -8.39 28.17 -14.80
N TYR A 81 -8.84 29.38 -14.46
CA TYR A 81 -8.21 30.64 -14.82
C TYR A 81 -6.78 30.74 -14.27
N LEU A 82 -6.58 30.41 -12.99
CA LEU A 82 -5.27 30.46 -12.35
C LEU A 82 -4.27 29.46 -12.95
N ILE A 83 -4.71 28.22 -13.25
CA ILE A 83 -3.87 27.25 -13.97
C ILE A 83 -3.51 27.79 -15.36
N ASN A 84 -4.45 28.41 -16.05
CA ASN A 84 -4.21 29.00 -17.36
C ASN A 84 -3.27 30.22 -17.29
N CYS A 85 -3.34 31.04 -16.24
CA CYS A 85 -2.37 32.10 -15.96
C CYS A 85 -0.97 31.52 -15.82
N PHE A 86 -0.81 30.45 -15.04
CA PHE A 86 0.49 29.78 -14.91
C PHE A 86 1.00 29.23 -16.25
N ARG A 87 0.12 28.61 -17.06
CA ARG A 87 0.48 28.09 -18.39
C ARG A 87 0.95 29.22 -19.31
N ARG A 88 0.18 30.30 -19.41
CA ARG A 88 0.55 31.48 -20.22
C ARG A 88 1.84 32.11 -19.73
N ALA A 89 2.05 32.20 -18.42
CA ALA A 89 3.30 32.68 -17.84
C ALA A 89 4.49 31.78 -18.22
N HIS A 90 4.31 30.46 -18.24
CA HIS A 90 5.33 29.52 -18.70
C HIS A 90 5.66 29.70 -20.18
N GLU A 91 4.65 29.89 -21.04
CA GLU A 91 4.83 30.14 -22.48
C GLU A 91 5.51 31.47 -22.78
N GLU A 92 5.11 32.56 -22.11
CA GLU A 92 5.79 33.86 -22.24
C GLU A 92 7.23 33.79 -21.70
N GLY A 93 7.47 33.03 -20.63
CA GLY A 93 8.82 32.75 -20.12
C GLY A 93 9.75 32.14 -21.18
N LYS A 94 9.26 31.19 -21.99
CA LYS A 94 10.03 30.61 -23.11
C LYS A 94 10.37 31.66 -24.17
N LYS A 95 9.47 32.60 -24.45
CA LYS A 95 9.70 33.69 -25.40
C LYS A 95 10.73 34.68 -24.85
N ILE A 96 10.64 35.03 -23.56
CA ILE A 96 11.57 35.94 -22.87
C ILE A 96 12.99 35.37 -22.88
N ALA A 97 13.17 34.06 -22.75
CA ALA A 97 14.50 33.43 -22.82
C ALA A 97 15.25 33.72 -24.14
N SER A 98 14.53 34.03 -25.22
CA SER A 98 15.09 34.39 -26.53
C SER A 98 15.44 35.88 -26.70
N MET A 99 15.15 36.73 -25.69
CA MET A 99 15.44 38.16 -25.75
C MET A 99 16.94 38.43 -25.78
N LYS A 100 17.34 39.36 -26.67
CA LYS A 100 18.76 39.74 -26.88
C LYS A 100 19.31 40.60 -25.74
N ASP A 101 18.48 41.50 -25.20
CA ASP A 101 18.87 42.38 -24.10
C ASP A 101 18.83 41.62 -22.78
N LYS A 102 20.00 41.48 -22.14
CA LYS A 102 20.15 40.70 -20.90
C LYS A 102 19.45 41.34 -19.71
N ASN A 103 19.43 42.67 -19.63
CA ASN A 103 18.85 43.39 -18.49
C ASN A 103 17.33 43.32 -18.58
N VAL A 104 16.77 43.64 -19.74
CA VAL A 104 15.31 43.52 -19.98
C VAL A 104 14.85 42.07 -19.80
N ARG A 105 15.62 41.10 -20.31
CA ARG A 105 15.32 39.67 -20.09
C ARG A 105 15.25 39.31 -18.62
N SER A 106 16.24 39.72 -17.81
CA SER A 106 16.28 39.42 -16.38
C SER A 106 15.09 40.03 -15.63
N GLU A 107 14.73 41.28 -15.96
CA GLU A 107 13.54 41.94 -15.39
C GLU A 107 12.26 41.19 -15.76
N MET A 108 12.07 40.83 -17.04
CA MET A 108 10.87 40.12 -17.50
C MET A 108 10.79 38.68 -16.94
N GLU A 109 11.93 38.03 -16.70
CA GLU A 109 11.99 36.74 -16.00
C GLU A 109 11.48 36.86 -14.55
N LEU A 110 11.80 37.96 -13.85
CA LEU A 110 11.26 38.26 -12.51
C LEU A 110 9.76 38.52 -12.54
N VAL A 111 9.27 39.27 -13.53
CA VAL A 111 7.84 39.53 -13.76
C VAL A 111 7.09 38.19 -13.91
N VAL A 112 7.55 37.31 -14.82
CA VAL A 112 6.92 36.00 -15.04
C VAL A 112 6.98 35.13 -13.78
N LYS A 113 8.09 35.14 -13.06
CA LYS A 113 8.24 34.41 -11.80
C LYS A 113 7.24 34.89 -10.74
N GLN A 114 7.01 36.20 -10.62
CA GLN A 114 6.05 36.75 -9.66
C GLN A 114 4.61 36.35 -10.02
N VAL A 115 4.21 36.42 -11.29
CA VAL A 115 2.85 35.99 -11.68
C VAL A 115 2.63 34.50 -11.44
N LYS A 116 3.64 33.64 -11.69
CA LYS A 116 3.56 32.21 -11.38
C LYS A 116 3.33 31.96 -9.89
N LYS A 117 4.11 32.62 -9.03
CA LYS A 117 3.96 32.53 -7.57
C LYS A 117 2.59 33.00 -7.10
N LEU A 118 2.09 34.13 -7.63
CA LEU A 118 0.75 34.62 -7.29
C LEU A 118 -0.33 33.64 -7.76
N ALA A 119 -0.25 33.13 -8.99
CA ALA A 119 -1.21 32.15 -9.51
C ALA A 119 -1.26 30.89 -8.63
N VAL A 120 -0.10 30.36 -8.22
CA VAL A 120 -0.01 29.20 -7.31
C VAL A 120 -0.55 29.53 -5.92
N SER A 121 -0.22 30.70 -5.37
CA SER A 121 -0.71 31.15 -4.06
C SER A 121 -2.23 31.22 -4.04
N TYR A 122 -2.83 31.91 -5.01
CA TYR A 122 -4.29 32.02 -5.12
C TYR A 122 -4.96 30.69 -5.45
N CYS A 123 -4.29 29.76 -6.15
CA CYS A 123 -4.76 28.38 -6.28
C CYS A 123 -4.89 27.70 -4.91
N ARG A 124 -3.87 27.81 -4.04
CA ARG A 124 -3.94 27.23 -2.68
C ARG A 124 -5.07 27.83 -1.87
N ILE A 125 -5.21 29.16 -1.89
CA ILE A 125 -6.26 29.84 -1.13
C ILE A 125 -7.65 29.42 -1.63
N HIS A 126 -7.86 29.35 -2.94
CA HIS A 126 -9.14 28.92 -3.52
C HIS A 126 -9.43 27.43 -3.27
N LEU A 127 -8.43 26.55 -3.32
CA LEU A 127 -8.61 25.14 -2.99
C LEU A 127 -8.90 24.91 -1.50
N GLY A 128 -8.28 25.69 -0.62
CA GLY A 128 -8.55 25.66 0.81
C GLY A 128 -9.91 26.28 1.19
N ASN A 129 -10.37 27.27 0.41
CA ASN A 129 -11.63 27.98 0.60
C ASN A 129 -12.37 28.14 -0.74
N PRO A 130 -13.11 27.09 -1.20
CA PRO A 130 -13.78 27.12 -2.50
C PRO A 130 -14.76 28.30 -2.66
N ASP A 131 -15.44 28.69 -1.57
CA ASP A 131 -16.43 29.76 -1.54
C ASP A 131 -15.83 31.18 -1.49
N MET A 132 -14.50 31.32 -1.53
CA MET A 132 -13.85 32.63 -1.41
C MET A 132 -14.17 33.59 -2.56
N PHE A 133 -14.32 33.08 -3.78
CA PHE A 133 -14.60 33.90 -4.96
C PHE A 133 -16.08 33.74 -5.38
N PRO A 134 -16.81 34.84 -5.63
CA PRO A 134 -18.25 34.81 -5.91
C PRO A 134 -18.59 34.21 -7.29
N ASN A 135 -19.84 33.73 -7.43
CA ASN A 135 -20.55 33.49 -8.70
C ASN A 135 -19.95 32.46 -9.69
N TRP A 136 -19.25 31.43 -9.22
CA TRP A 136 -19.00 30.25 -10.04
C TRP A 136 -19.96 29.12 -9.62
N ASP A 137 -20.38 28.27 -10.57
CA ASP A 137 -21.32 27.18 -10.31
C ASP A 137 -20.72 26.22 -9.25
N THR A 138 -21.11 26.41 -8.00
CA THR A 138 -20.77 25.60 -6.83
C THR A 138 -21.56 24.29 -6.83
N ALA A 139 -21.59 23.58 -7.97
CA ALA A 139 -21.77 22.13 -7.87
C ALA A 139 -20.54 21.65 -7.10
N LYS A 140 -20.69 21.38 -5.79
CA LYS A 140 -19.62 20.84 -4.94
C LYS A 140 -18.99 19.68 -5.71
N LEU A 141 -17.83 19.91 -6.30
CA LEU A 141 -17.11 18.87 -7.01
C LEU A 141 -16.81 17.81 -5.96
N SER A 142 -17.36 16.62 -6.14
CA SER A 142 -17.12 15.50 -5.23
C SER A 142 -15.68 14.99 -5.30
N VAL A 143 -14.88 15.52 -6.25
CA VAL A 143 -13.51 15.15 -6.53
C VAL A 143 -12.67 16.42 -6.68
N SER A 144 -11.49 16.43 -6.08
CA SER A 144 -10.50 17.50 -6.15
C SER A 144 -10.11 17.81 -7.60
N PRO A 145 -10.10 19.08 -8.01
CA PRO A 145 -9.67 19.47 -9.34
C PRO A 145 -8.16 19.31 -9.56
N LEU A 146 -7.39 18.99 -8.50
CA LEU A 146 -5.98 18.62 -8.60
C LEU A 146 -5.78 17.20 -9.12
N LEU A 147 -6.72 16.28 -8.89
CA LEU A 147 -6.53 14.86 -9.24
C LEU A 147 -6.24 14.65 -10.73
N PRO A 148 -6.99 15.27 -11.68
CA PRO A 148 -6.67 15.16 -13.11
C PRO A 148 -5.29 15.74 -13.46
N LEU A 149 -4.85 16.81 -12.79
CA LEU A 149 -3.53 17.41 -13.03
C LEU A 149 -2.41 16.48 -12.55
N VAL A 150 -2.57 15.86 -11.37
CA VAL A 150 -1.62 14.85 -10.86
C VAL A 150 -1.57 13.65 -11.80
N PHE A 151 -2.71 13.15 -12.26
CA PHE A 151 -2.77 12.08 -13.26
C PHE A 151 -2.10 12.46 -14.58
N SER A 152 -2.28 13.68 -15.06
CA SER A 152 -1.57 14.20 -16.23
C SER A 152 -0.06 14.24 -16.02
N GLU A 153 0.42 14.58 -14.83
CA GLU A 153 1.87 14.66 -14.51
C GLU A 153 2.52 13.27 -14.44
N VAL A 154 1.80 12.28 -13.91
CA VAL A 154 2.32 10.91 -13.75
C VAL A 154 1.99 9.99 -14.92
N SER A 155 1.32 10.50 -15.96
CA SER A 155 0.89 9.71 -17.12
C SER A 155 2.07 9.08 -17.85
N SER A 156 1.90 7.83 -18.28
CA SER A 156 2.89 7.05 -19.03
C SER A 156 2.31 6.59 -20.36
N SER A 157 3.16 6.25 -21.33
CA SER A 157 2.73 5.75 -22.65
C SER A 157 1.87 4.49 -22.57
N VAL A 158 1.98 3.72 -21.47
CA VAL A 158 1.19 2.51 -21.22
C VAL A 158 -0.27 2.81 -20.89
N ASP A 159 -0.57 4.01 -20.37
CA ASP A 159 -1.94 4.41 -19.98
C ASP A 159 -2.86 4.66 -21.19
N ALA A 160 -2.29 4.80 -22.39
CA ALA A 160 -3.04 5.03 -23.62
C ALA A 160 -3.73 3.77 -24.18
N PHE A 161 -3.34 2.57 -23.72
CA PHE A 161 -3.86 1.29 -24.23
C PHE A 161 -4.99 0.68 -23.37
N GLY A 162 -5.23 1.18 -22.16
CA GLY A 162 -6.31 0.75 -21.29
C GLY A 162 -7.56 1.61 -21.48
N GLY A 163 -8.55 1.09 -22.21
CA GLY A 163 -9.78 1.78 -22.60
C GLY A 163 -10.44 2.60 -21.49
N GLY A 164 -10.27 3.92 -21.58
CA GLY A 164 -11.02 4.96 -20.90
C GLY A 164 -10.91 6.22 -21.76
N GLY A 165 -11.94 6.47 -22.57
CA GLY A 165 -11.93 7.53 -23.58
C GLY A 165 -11.72 8.92 -22.99
N GLY A 166 -10.96 9.75 -23.74
CA GLY A 166 -11.10 11.20 -23.72
C GLY A 166 -10.18 11.96 -22.77
N SER A 167 -8.86 11.99 -23.03
CA SER A 167 -8.02 13.09 -22.51
C SER A 167 -8.09 14.31 -23.45
N GLY A 168 -9.31 14.83 -23.63
CA GLY A 168 -9.53 16.26 -23.88
C GLY A 168 -9.42 17.08 -22.58
N GLY A 169 -8.89 16.48 -21.51
CA GLY A 169 -8.75 17.06 -20.18
C GLY A 169 -7.57 18.04 -20.07
N MET A 170 -7.69 18.94 -19.10
CA MET A 170 -6.69 19.96 -18.76
C MET A 170 -5.32 19.33 -18.47
N THR A 171 -4.32 19.58 -19.31
CA THR A 171 -2.94 19.14 -19.05
C THR A 171 -2.29 19.99 -17.97
N CYS A 172 -1.52 19.35 -17.09
CA CYS A 172 -0.75 20.06 -16.06
C CYS A 172 0.29 21.00 -16.69
N PRO A 173 0.29 22.31 -16.39
CA PRO A 173 1.35 23.19 -16.85
C PRO A 173 2.71 22.79 -16.25
N PRO A 174 3.81 22.78 -17.02
CA PRO A 174 5.09 22.29 -16.52
C PRO A 174 5.61 23.08 -15.31
N GLY A 175 5.86 22.38 -14.21
CA GLY A 175 6.35 22.94 -12.95
C GLY A 175 5.26 23.48 -12.01
N PHE A 176 3.99 23.44 -12.39
CA PHE A 176 2.89 23.95 -11.56
C PHE A 176 2.75 23.18 -10.24
N LEU A 177 2.64 21.84 -10.30
CA LEU A 177 2.47 21.01 -9.10
C LEU A 177 3.70 21.04 -8.20
N ASP A 178 4.90 21.09 -8.80
CA ASP A 178 6.15 21.28 -8.08
C ASP A 178 6.14 22.56 -7.24
N GLU A 179 5.73 23.69 -7.83
CA GLU A 179 5.63 24.97 -7.12
C GLU A 179 4.50 24.92 -6.07
N LEU A 180 3.35 24.30 -6.40
CA LEU A 180 2.21 24.12 -5.51
C LEU A 180 2.60 23.36 -4.23
N PHE A 181 3.26 22.21 -4.35
CA PHE A 181 3.58 21.33 -3.23
C PHE A 181 4.89 21.66 -2.51
N LYS A 182 5.90 22.23 -3.19
CA LYS A 182 7.20 22.59 -2.54
C LYS A 182 7.12 23.86 -1.71
N GLU A 183 6.40 24.87 -2.18
CA GLU A 183 6.34 26.19 -1.53
C GLU A 183 5.09 26.37 -0.64
N GLY A 184 4.27 25.32 -0.45
CA GLY A 184 3.08 25.38 0.39
C GLY A 184 3.41 25.14 1.86
N ASP A 185 2.83 25.94 2.76
CA ASP A 185 2.85 25.64 4.19
C ASP A 185 1.96 24.42 4.50
N PHE A 186 2.27 23.71 5.58
CA PHE A 186 1.58 22.46 5.89
C PHE A 186 0.11 22.68 6.24
N ASP A 187 -0.21 23.75 6.98
CA ASP A 187 -1.56 23.96 7.53
C ASP A 187 -2.57 24.30 6.42
N SER A 188 -2.16 25.07 5.40
CA SER A 188 -3.00 25.32 4.23
C SER A 188 -3.12 24.11 3.30
N MET A 189 -2.06 23.31 3.17
CA MET A 189 -2.02 22.19 2.22
C MET A 189 -2.65 20.90 2.77
N ASP A 190 -2.66 20.69 4.09
CA ASP A 190 -3.17 19.48 4.71
C ASP A 190 -4.63 19.16 4.34
N PRO A 191 -5.63 20.07 4.43
CA PRO A 191 -6.99 19.76 4.03
C PRO A 191 -7.12 19.44 2.53
N ILE A 192 -6.35 20.12 1.68
CA ILE A 192 -6.33 19.89 0.23
C ILE A 192 -5.78 18.50 -0.08
N LEU A 193 -4.67 18.12 0.55
CA LEU A 193 -4.01 16.83 0.39
C LEU A 193 -4.86 15.69 0.94
N LYS A 194 -5.55 15.89 2.07
CA LYS A 194 -6.48 14.91 2.62
C LYS A 194 -7.58 14.57 1.63
N GLN A 195 -8.28 15.57 1.10
CA GLN A 195 -9.31 15.33 0.07
C GLN A 195 -8.71 14.62 -1.15
N LEU A 196 -7.53 15.04 -1.62
CA LEU A 196 -6.87 14.41 -2.77
C LEU A 196 -6.55 12.93 -2.51
N TYR A 197 -6.14 12.55 -1.29
CA TYR A 197 -5.92 11.14 -0.93
C TYR A 197 -7.21 10.35 -0.83
N GLU A 198 -8.31 10.94 -0.36
CA GLU A 198 -9.62 10.30 -0.34
C GLU A 198 -10.15 10.02 -1.75
N ASP A 199 -10.01 10.99 -2.66
CA ASP A 199 -10.40 10.84 -4.06
C ASP A 199 -9.55 9.79 -4.76
N LEU A 200 -8.23 9.85 -4.53
CA LEU A 200 -7.27 8.90 -5.08
C LEU A 200 -7.57 7.47 -4.60
N ARG A 201 -7.83 7.29 -3.30
CA ARG A 201 -8.29 6.02 -2.72
C ARG A 201 -9.57 5.55 -3.41
N GLY A 202 -10.52 6.45 -3.65
CA GLY A 202 -11.78 6.15 -4.35
C GLY A 202 -11.59 5.50 -5.72
N THR A 203 -10.54 5.88 -6.45
CA THR A 203 -10.25 5.33 -7.79
C THR A 203 -9.82 3.86 -7.79
N VAL A 204 -9.34 3.31 -6.66
CA VAL A 204 -8.79 1.95 -6.58
C VAL A 204 -9.64 0.98 -5.75
N LEU A 205 -10.72 1.44 -5.09
CA LEU A 205 -11.51 0.65 -4.13
C LEU A 205 -12.04 -0.70 -4.61
N LYS A 206 -12.32 -0.83 -5.92
CA LYS A 206 -12.88 -2.05 -6.52
C LYS A 206 -12.07 -2.48 -7.74
N VAL A 207 -10.77 -2.18 -7.75
CA VAL A 207 -9.89 -2.44 -8.89
C VAL A 207 -9.16 -3.76 -8.69
N SER A 208 -9.27 -4.66 -9.66
CA SER A 208 -8.49 -5.91 -9.68
C SER A 208 -7.13 -5.72 -10.34
N ALA A 209 -6.32 -6.78 -10.38
CA ALA A 209 -5.05 -6.80 -11.10
C ALA A 209 -5.14 -6.43 -12.60
N LEU A 210 -6.33 -6.50 -13.21
CA LEU A 210 -6.54 -6.15 -14.62
C LEU A 210 -7.05 -4.71 -14.82
N GLY A 211 -7.42 -4.01 -13.75
CA GLY A 211 -7.88 -2.63 -13.82
C GLY A 211 -6.76 -1.58 -13.69
N ASN A 212 -7.13 -0.30 -13.78
CA ASN A 212 -6.17 0.80 -13.72
C ASN A 212 -5.79 1.18 -12.28
N PHE A 213 -4.93 0.38 -11.65
CA PHE A 213 -4.31 0.74 -10.37
C PHE A 213 -2.96 1.47 -10.55
N GLN A 214 -2.32 1.33 -11.72
CA GLN A 214 -0.95 1.80 -11.95
C GLN A 214 -0.84 3.33 -11.96
N GLN A 215 -1.80 4.02 -12.58
CA GLN A 215 -1.82 5.48 -12.60
C GLN A 215 -2.11 6.06 -11.20
N PRO A 216 -3.12 5.57 -10.45
CA PRO A 216 -3.31 5.95 -9.05
C PRO A 216 -2.09 5.68 -8.16
N LEU A 217 -1.41 4.54 -8.33
CA LEU A 217 -0.21 4.20 -7.54
C LEU A 217 0.94 5.17 -7.82
N ARG A 218 1.17 5.53 -9.09
CA ARG A 218 2.16 6.56 -9.45
C ARG A 218 1.81 7.93 -8.89
N ALA A 219 0.53 8.29 -8.87
CA ALA A 219 0.06 9.53 -8.26
C ALA A 219 0.32 9.53 -6.74
N LEU A 220 0.01 8.43 -6.05
CA LEU A 220 0.32 8.26 -4.63
C LEU A 220 1.82 8.44 -4.38
N LEU A 221 2.66 7.76 -5.16
CA LEU A 221 4.11 7.87 -5.07
C LEU A 221 4.62 9.28 -5.34
N TYR A 222 4.04 9.98 -6.31
CA TYR A 222 4.37 11.37 -6.63
C TYR A 222 4.06 12.30 -5.45
N LEU A 223 2.89 12.15 -4.82
CA LEU A 223 2.48 12.98 -3.68
C LEU A 223 3.36 12.75 -2.45
N VAL A 224 3.68 11.50 -2.10
CA VAL A 224 4.51 11.19 -0.92
C VAL A 224 6.00 11.53 -1.08
N LYS A 225 6.46 11.88 -2.29
CA LYS A 225 7.80 12.43 -2.50
C LYS A 225 7.93 13.86 -1.96
N TYR A 226 6.82 14.57 -1.79
CA TYR A 226 6.80 15.88 -1.13
C TYR A 226 6.70 15.71 0.39
N PRO A 227 7.50 16.43 1.20
CA PRO A 227 7.42 16.36 2.66
C PRO A 227 6.02 16.66 3.22
N VAL A 228 5.32 17.65 2.65
CA VAL A 228 3.93 18.00 3.04
C VAL A 228 2.96 16.87 2.69
N GLY A 229 3.13 16.24 1.52
CA GLY A 229 2.32 15.11 1.07
C GLY A 229 2.50 13.89 1.97
N ALA A 230 3.75 13.52 2.27
CA ALA A 230 4.07 12.42 3.18
C ALA A 230 3.53 12.67 4.60
N LYS A 231 3.70 13.89 5.12
CA LYS A 231 3.21 14.27 6.45
C LYS A 231 1.68 14.28 6.51
N SER A 232 1.00 14.78 5.48
CA SER A 232 -0.47 14.78 5.44
C SER A 232 -1.04 13.35 5.37
N LEU A 233 -0.41 12.47 4.57
CA LEU A 233 -0.83 11.07 4.45
C LEU A 233 -0.82 10.33 5.79
N VAL A 234 0.29 10.38 6.53
CA VAL A 234 0.41 9.64 7.80
C VAL A 234 -0.43 10.23 8.94
N ASN A 235 -0.84 11.50 8.81
CA ASN A 235 -1.73 12.18 9.76
C ASN A 235 -3.19 12.15 9.30
N HIS A 236 -3.50 11.46 8.20
CA HIS A 236 -4.87 11.33 7.70
C HIS A 236 -5.74 10.57 8.73
N PRO A 237 -7.00 10.96 8.97
CA PRO A 237 -7.91 10.22 9.86
C PRO A 237 -8.14 8.76 9.44
N TRP A 238 -8.03 8.49 8.14
CA TRP A 238 -8.05 7.16 7.52
C TRP A 238 -6.64 6.58 7.25
N TRP A 239 -5.59 7.10 7.87
CA TRP A 239 -4.29 6.40 7.90
C TRP A 239 -4.46 5.07 8.65
N ILE A 240 -4.87 5.17 9.91
CA ILE A 240 -5.42 4.06 10.71
C ILE A 240 -6.84 4.47 11.11
N PRO A 241 -7.89 3.91 10.48
CA PRO A 241 -9.27 4.29 10.76
C PRO A 241 -9.64 4.16 12.24
N LYS A 242 -10.25 5.19 12.82
CA LYS A 242 -10.73 5.16 14.21
C LYS A 242 -12.16 4.63 14.23
N SER A 243 -12.33 3.35 14.57
CA SER A 243 -13.63 2.69 14.71
C SER A 243 -13.67 1.85 15.99
N VAL A 244 -14.83 1.80 16.64
CA VAL A 244 -15.08 0.92 17.80
C VAL A 244 -14.91 -0.55 17.41
N TYR A 245 -15.19 -0.89 16.14
CA TYR A 245 -15.08 -2.23 15.58
C TYR A 245 -13.93 -2.34 14.58
N LEU A 246 -12.78 -1.72 14.86
CA LEU A 246 -11.62 -1.77 13.99
C LEU A 246 -11.07 -3.21 13.90
N ASN A 247 -11.25 -3.82 12.73
CA ASN A 247 -10.72 -5.13 12.36
C ASN A 247 -9.89 -5.04 11.06
N GLY A 248 -9.28 -6.16 10.66
CA GLY A 248 -8.44 -6.23 9.48
C GLY A 248 -9.15 -5.82 8.20
N ARG A 249 -10.40 -6.26 8.02
CA ARG A 249 -11.21 -5.92 6.84
C ARG A 249 -11.53 -4.43 6.76
N VAL A 250 -11.86 -3.80 7.89
CA VAL A 250 -12.10 -2.35 7.96
C VAL A 250 -10.84 -1.59 7.56
N ILE A 251 -9.65 -2.00 8.05
CA ILE A 251 -8.40 -1.35 7.66
C ILE A 251 -8.17 -1.47 6.14
N GLU A 252 -8.33 -2.66 5.57
CA GLU A 252 -8.18 -2.88 4.13
C GLU A 252 -9.11 -1.99 3.31
N MET A 253 -10.39 -1.94 3.66
CA MET A 253 -11.38 -1.28 2.81
C MET A 253 -11.47 0.23 3.06
N THR A 254 -11.12 0.72 4.26
CA THR A 254 -11.35 2.13 4.64
C THR A 254 -10.08 2.96 4.76
N SER A 255 -8.92 2.36 5.02
CA SER A 255 -7.67 3.13 5.08
C SER A 255 -7.25 3.70 3.72
N ILE A 256 -6.36 4.68 3.71
CA ILE A 256 -5.83 5.24 2.45
C ILE A 256 -5.02 4.21 1.67
N LEU A 257 -4.16 3.43 2.33
CA LEU A 257 -3.29 2.45 1.66
C LEU A 257 -3.98 1.09 1.43
N GLY A 258 -4.97 0.73 2.24
CA GLY A 258 -5.63 -0.57 2.18
C GLY A 258 -6.13 -0.95 0.78
N PRO A 259 -6.87 -0.07 0.08
CA PRO A 259 -7.36 -0.34 -1.27
C PRO A 259 -6.26 -0.56 -2.32
N PHE A 260 -5.08 0.03 -2.14
CA PHE A 260 -3.95 -0.28 -3.02
C PHE A 260 -3.38 -1.67 -2.76
N PHE A 261 -3.31 -2.09 -1.49
CA PHE A 261 -2.93 -3.46 -1.16
C PHE A 261 -4.03 -4.47 -1.51
N HIS A 262 -5.30 -4.07 -1.59
CA HIS A 262 -6.42 -4.96 -1.98
C HIS A 262 -6.35 -5.43 -3.45
N VAL A 263 -5.72 -4.65 -4.34
CA VAL A 263 -5.60 -4.97 -5.77
C VAL A 263 -4.93 -6.34 -5.97
N SER A 264 -5.68 -7.34 -6.43
CA SER A 264 -5.18 -8.71 -6.56
C SER A 264 -5.81 -9.44 -7.75
N ALA A 265 -5.17 -10.52 -8.19
CA ALA A 265 -5.76 -11.54 -9.05
C ALA A 265 -6.46 -12.65 -8.23
N LEU A 266 -6.13 -12.80 -6.94
CA LEU A 266 -6.82 -13.74 -6.07
C LEU A 266 -8.28 -13.29 -5.86
N PRO A 267 -9.26 -14.22 -5.91
CA PRO A 267 -10.64 -13.86 -5.62
C PRO A 267 -10.81 -13.50 -4.13
N ASP A 268 -11.83 -12.71 -3.85
CA ASP A 268 -12.27 -12.35 -2.51
C ASP A 268 -13.77 -12.64 -2.36
N ASN A 269 -14.28 -12.50 -1.15
CA ASN A 269 -15.70 -12.60 -0.83
C ASN A 269 -16.54 -11.71 -1.76
N THR A 270 -17.74 -12.19 -2.13
CA THR A 270 -18.63 -11.56 -3.10
C THR A 270 -18.95 -10.09 -2.78
N ILE A 271 -18.97 -9.71 -1.49
CA ILE A 271 -19.22 -8.33 -1.03
C ILE A 271 -18.07 -7.38 -1.42
N PHE A 272 -16.84 -7.89 -1.45
CA PHE A 272 -15.61 -7.12 -1.71
C PHE A 272 -15.04 -7.39 -3.11
N LYS A 273 -15.85 -7.97 -4.00
CA LYS A 273 -15.39 -8.38 -5.33
C LYS A 273 -14.87 -7.18 -6.16
N SER A 274 -13.62 -7.28 -6.57
CA SER A 274 -12.96 -6.33 -7.45
C SER A 274 -13.32 -6.56 -8.92
N GLN A 275 -13.13 -5.52 -9.74
CA GLN A 275 -13.39 -5.51 -11.17
C GLN A 275 -12.16 -5.01 -11.95
N PRO A 276 -11.91 -5.55 -13.16
CA PRO A 276 -12.65 -6.66 -13.77
C PRO A 276 -12.36 -8.02 -13.11
N ASP A 277 -13.26 -8.99 -13.26
CA ASP A 277 -13.06 -10.36 -12.72
C ASP A 277 -11.91 -11.07 -13.44
N VAL A 278 -10.81 -11.32 -12.72
CA VAL A 278 -9.59 -11.91 -13.28
C VAL A 278 -9.78 -13.36 -13.69
N GLY A 279 -10.48 -14.15 -12.88
CA GLY A 279 -10.75 -15.56 -13.16
C GLY A 279 -11.55 -15.73 -14.44
N GLN A 280 -12.61 -14.94 -14.57
CA GLN A 280 -13.47 -14.96 -15.76
C GLN A 280 -12.76 -14.41 -17.00
N GLN A 281 -11.95 -13.35 -16.89
CA GLN A 281 -11.29 -12.78 -18.06
C GLN A 281 -10.11 -13.63 -18.56
N CYS A 282 -9.28 -14.13 -17.64
CA CYS A 282 -8.05 -14.83 -17.98
C CYS A 282 -8.21 -16.35 -18.07
N PHE A 283 -9.15 -16.94 -17.32
CA PHE A 283 -9.17 -18.38 -17.05
C PHE A 283 -10.54 -19.06 -17.24
N SER A 284 -11.55 -18.35 -17.73
CA SER A 284 -12.78 -18.97 -18.26
C SER A 284 -12.47 -20.02 -19.32
N GLU A 285 -13.21 -21.13 -19.29
CA GLU A 285 -13.06 -22.25 -20.24
C GLU A 285 -11.60 -22.69 -20.44
N SER A 286 -10.80 -22.70 -19.37
CA SER A 286 -9.34 -22.95 -19.46
C SER A 286 -8.98 -24.28 -20.12
N ALA A 287 -9.85 -25.30 -20.02
CA ALA A 287 -9.65 -26.62 -20.59
C ALA A 287 -9.65 -26.63 -22.13
N THR A 288 -10.35 -25.69 -22.78
CA THR A 288 -10.45 -25.58 -24.25
C THR A 288 -9.54 -24.48 -24.80
N ARG A 289 -8.98 -23.63 -23.94
CA ARG A 289 -8.12 -22.50 -24.30
C ARG A 289 -6.76 -22.96 -24.82
N ARG A 290 -6.18 -22.20 -25.76
CA ARG A 290 -4.84 -22.50 -26.28
C ARG A 290 -3.79 -22.30 -25.18
N PRO A 291 -2.79 -23.20 -25.04
CA PRO A 291 -1.75 -23.06 -24.02
C PRO A 291 -1.01 -21.72 -24.06
N ALA A 292 -0.79 -21.17 -25.26
CA ALA A 292 -0.13 -19.87 -25.42
C ALA A 292 -0.93 -18.70 -24.81
N ASP A 293 -2.25 -18.72 -24.91
CA ASP A 293 -3.12 -17.67 -24.37
C ASP A 293 -3.15 -17.72 -22.82
N LEU A 294 -3.14 -18.93 -22.25
CA LEU A 294 -3.01 -19.14 -20.80
C LEU A 294 -1.66 -18.64 -20.28
N LEU A 295 -0.56 -18.97 -20.98
CA LEU A 295 0.79 -18.49 -20.63
C LEU A 295 0.90 -16.96 -20.70
N SER A 296 0.25 -16.34 -21.69
CA SER A 296 0.15 -14.87 -21.78
C SER A 296 -0.57 -14.28 -20.57
N SER A 297 -1.69 -14.89 -20.16
CA SER A 297 -2.46 -14.45 -18.99
C SER A 297 -1.64 -14.56 -17.69
N PHE A 298 -0.95 -15.68 -17.48
CA PHE A 298 -0.03 -15.85 -16.36
C PHE A 298 1.08 -14.79 -16.35
N THR A 299 1.69 -14.54 -17.51
CA THR A 299 2.76 -13.54 -17.64
C THR A 299 2.25 -12.13 -17.37
N THR A 300 1.06 -11.81 -17.86
CA THR A 300 0.41 -10.50 -17.65
C THR A 300 0.15 -10.27 -16.17
N ILE A 301 -0.55 -11.19 -15.49
CA ILE A 301 -0.85 -11.10 -14.05
C ILE A 301 0.44 -10.96 -13.25
N LYS A 302 1.43 -11.82 -13.49
CA LYS A 302 2.73 -11.73 -12.80
C LYS A 302 3.38 -10.36 -12.97
N THR A 303 3.38 -9.82 -14.18
CA THR A 303 4.02 -8.53 -14.49
C THR A 303 3.30 -7.38 -13.79
N VAL A 304 1.98 -7.29 -13.91
CA VAL A 304 1.21 -6.21 -13.29
C VAL A 304 1.28 -6.27 -11.77
N MET A 305 1.24 -7.48 -11.18
CA MET A 305 1.37 -7.65 -9.74
C MET A 305 2.78 -7.27 -9.24
N ASN A 306 3.85 -7.58 -9.99
CA ASN A 306 5.18 -7.10 -9.63
C ASN A 306 5.30 -5.57 -9.69
N ASN A 307 4.69 -4.93 -10.69
CA ASN A 307 4.62 -3.46 -10.74
C ASN A 307 3.88 -2.87 -9.54
N LEU A 308 2.80 -3.52 -9.08
CA LEU A 308 2.09 -3.12 -7.85
C LEU A 308 3.04 -3.21 -6.64
N TYR A 309 3.74 -4.33 -6.49
CA TYR A 309 4.63 -4.56 -5.36
C TYR A 309 5.81 -3.58 -5.34
N ASP A 310 6.40 -3.29 -6.51
CA ASP A 310 7.50 -2.33 -6.64
C ASP A 310 7.02 -0.93 -6.27
N GLY A 311 5.88 -0.48 -6.81
CA GLY A 311 5.32 0.84 -6.50
C GLY A 311 4.91 0.99 -5.04
N LEU A 312 4.28 -0.02 -4.43
CA LEU A 312 3.94 -0.02 -3.01
C LEU A 312 5.19 -0.05 -2.11
N GLY A 313 6.20 -0.82 -2.51
CA GLY A 313 7.51 -0.84 -1.85
C GLY A 313 8.19 0.52 -1.89
N GLU A 314 8.15 1.22 -3.02
CA GLU A 314 8.66 2.59 -3.15
C GLU A 314 7.89 3.59 -2.28
N VAL A 315 6.56 3.50 -2.23
CA VAL A 315 5.73 4.33 -1.35
C VAL A 315 6.14 4.13 0.11
N LEU A 316 6.15 2.89 0.61
CA LEU A 316 6.53 2.62 1.99
C LEU A 316 7.97 3.02 2.28
N MET A 317 8.91 2.76 1.36
CA MET A 317 10.30 3.14 1.52
C MET A 317 10.50 4.66 1.55
N SER A 318 9.76 5.42 0.74
CA SER A 318 9.76 6.89 0.78
C SER A 318 9.34 7.42 2.15
N LEU A 319 8.29 6.83 2.72
CA LEU A 319 7.79 7.20 4.04
C LEU A 319 8.74 6.75 5.17
N LEU A 320 9.24 5.52 5.13
CA LEU A 320 10.14 4.95 6.15
C LEU A 320 11.51 5.63 6.20
N LYS A 321 12.01 6.17 5.07
CA LYS A 321 13.26 6.96 5.05
C LYS A 321 13.14 8.25 5.85
N ASN A 322 11.95 8.84 5.93
CA ASN A 322 11.70 10.06 6.68
C ASN A 322 11.56 9.75 8.18
N THR A 323 12.57 10.13 8.98
CA THR A 323 12.64 9.88 10.42
C THR A 323 11.50 10.53 11.22
N ALA A 324 10.90 11.61 10.72
CA ALA A 324 9.82 12.31 11.40
C ALA A 324 8.48 11.55 11.36
N ILE A 325 8.29 10.68 10.36
CA ILE A 325 7.02 9.96 10.14
C ILE A 325 7.18 8.44 10.15
N ARG A 326 8.42 7.93 10.24
CA ARG A 326 8.72 6.49 10.25
C ARG A 326 7.89 5.73 11.28
N GLU A 327 7.73 6.29 12.48
CA GLU A 327 6.97 5.65 13.56
C GLU A 327 5.50 5.46 13.19
N ASN A 328 4.87 6.41 12.49
CA ASN A 328 3.48 6.28 12.01
C ASN A 328 3.33 5.15 10.98
N VAL A 329 4.38 4.90 10.17
CA VAL A 329 4.39 3.81 9.20
C VAL A 329 4.53 2.45 9.87
N LEU A 330 5.45 2.35 10.84
CA LEU A 330 5.61 1.13 11.63
C LEU A 330 4.35 0.84 12.45
N GLU A 331 3.69 1.86 12.99
CA GLU A 331 2.41 1.74 13.69
C GLU A 331 1.29 1.25 12.76
N TYR A 332 1.21 1.76 11.52
CA TYR A 332 0.26 1.27 10.53
C TYR A 332 0.47 -0.20 10.19
N LEU A 333 1.71 -0.60 9.88
CA LEU A 333 2.04 -2.00 9.58
C LEU A 333 1.69 -2.91 10.75
N ALA A 334 2.01 -2.49 11.98
CA ALA A 334 1.66 -3.24 13.17
C ALA A 334 0.16 -3.35 13.40
N ALA A 335 -0.60 -2.27 13.20
CA ALA A 335 -2.04 -2.28 13.30
C ALA A 335 -2.67 -3.25 12.28
N VAL A 336 -2.19 -3.23 11.03
CA VAL A 336 -2.60 -4.18 9.99
C VAL A 336 -2.32 -5.62 10.44
N ILE A 337 -1.12 -5.90 10.97
CA ILE A 337 -0.74 -7.25 11.37
C ILE A 337 -1.56 -7.73 12.57
N ASN A 338 -1.61 -6.96 13.66
CA ASN A 338 -2.28 -7.37 14.90
C ASN A 338 -3.79 -7.54 14.70
N LYS A 339 -4.45 -6.67 13.91
CA LYS A 339 -5.89 -6.77 13.61
C LYS A 339 -6.25 -7.90 12.64
N ASN A 340 -5.26 -8.66 12.16
CA ASN A 340 -5.43 -9.81 11.29
C ASN A 340 -4.82 -11.09 11.89
N SER A 341 -4.52 -11.12 13.19
CA SER A 341 -3.92 -12.29 13.86
C SER A 341 -4.74 -13.57 13.67
N SER A 342 -6.08 -13.45 13.59
CA SER A 342 -7.01 -14.55 13.32
C SER A 342 -6.89 -15.17 11.92
N ARG A 343 -6.15 -14.56 10.98
CA ARG A 343 -5.82 -15.21 9.69
C ARG A 343 -4.97 -16.47 9.87
N ALA A 344 -4.32 -16.65 11.02
CA ALA A 344 -3.58 -17.88 11.37
C ALA A 344 -4.51 -19.07 11.68
N HIS A 345 -5.80 -18.84 11.91
CA HIS A 345 -6.75 -19.92 12.18
C HIS A 345 -7.04 -20.73 10.90
N LEU A 346 -7.49 -21.98 11.08
CA LEU A 346 -7.83 -22.85 9.95
C LEU A 346 -8.91 -22.23 9.06
N GLN A 347 -9.97 -21.71 9.68
CA GLN A 347 -11.04 -20.97 9.01
C GLN A 347 -10.91 -19.48 9.31
N VAL A 348 -10.69 -18.71 8.25
CA VAL A 348 -10.60 -17.25 8.33
C VAL A 348 -11.98 -16.66 8.06
N ASP A 349 -12.46 -15.80 8.96
CA ASP A 349 -13.68 -15.05 8.70
C ASP A 349 -13.40 -13.89 7.69
N PRO A 350 -13.98 -13.94 6.48
CA PRO A 350 -13.70 -12.96 5.43
C PRO A 350 -14.25 -11.56 5.73
N LEU A 351 -15.15 -11.42 6.71
CA LEU A 351 -15.73 -10.13 7.09
C LEU A 351 -14.94 -9.40 8.17
N SER A 352 -14.17 -10.12 8.99
CA SER A 352 -13.31 -9.54 10.02
C SER A 352 -11.85 -9.41 9.59
N CYS A 353 -11.35 -10.34 8.79
CA CYS A 353 -9.99 -10.34 8.30
C CYS A 353 -9.89 -9.67 6.92
N ALA A 354 -8.75 -9.03 6.69
CA ALA A 354 -8.37 -8.58 5.36
C ALA A 354 -8.25 -9.76 4.38
N SER A 355 -8.36 -9.47 3.09
CA SER A 355 -8.29 -10.49 2.03
C SER A 355 -6.93 -11.20 1.95
N SER A 356 -6.93 -12.39 1.33
CA SER A 356 -5.68 -13.07 0.98
C SER A 356 -4.86 -12.27 -0.04
N GLY A 357 -5.52 -11.53 -0.94
CA GLY A 357 -4.87 -10.60 -1.87
C GLY A 357 -4.02 -9.54 -1.14
N MET A 358 -4.61 -8.84 -0.16
CA MET A 358 -3.90 -7.84 0.65
C MET A 358 -2.67 -8.42 1.34
N PHE A 359 -2.80 -9.57 1.99
CA PHE A 359 -1.70 -10.14 2.77
C PHE A 359 -0.60 -10.79 1.91
N VAL A 360 -0.94 -11.32 0.74
CA VAL A 360 0.05 -11.75 -0.26
C VAL A 360 0.82 -10.55 -0.83
N ASN A 361 0.11 -9.46 -1.14
CA ASN A 361 0.74 -8.23 -1.61
C ASN A 361 1.64 -7.62 -0.54
N LEU A 362 1.17 -7.56 0.71
CA LEU A 362 1.96 -7.09 1.85
C LEU A 362 3.19 -7.98 2.08
N SER A 363 3.07 -9.30 1.93
CA SER A 363 4.20 -10.23 1.98
C SER A 363 5.26 -9.90 0.93
N ALA A 364 4.83 -9.69 -0.33
CA ALA A 364 5.73 -9.36 -1.43
C ALA A 364 6.43 -8.00 -1.24
N VAL A 365 5.75 -7.02 -0.65
CA VAL A 365 6.31 -5.70 -0.33
C VAL A 365 7.27 -5.77 0.87
N MET A 366 6.90 -6.44 1.94
CA MET A 366 7.74 -6.61 3.14
C MET A 366 9.04 -7.36 2.80
N LEU A 367 8.98 -8.37 1.93
CA LEU A 367 10.17 -9.05 1.41
C LEU A 367 11.11 -8.10 0.65
N ARG A 368 10.58 -7.18 -0.17
CA ARG A 368 11.38 -6.14 -0.83
C ARG A 368 12.05 -5.18 0.17
N LEU A 369 11.33 -4.79 1.22
CA LEU A 369 11.89 -3.98 2.30
C LEU A 369 13.03 -4.70 3.05
N CYS A 370 13.04 -6.04 3.03
CA CYS A 370 14.10 -6.84 3.63
C CYS A 370 15.35 -7.01 2.76
N GLU A 371 15.24 -6.87 1.43
CA GLU A 371 16.36 -7.06 0.49
C GLU A 371 17.69 -6.40 0.92
N PRO A 372 17.72 -5.16 1.47
CA PRO A 372 18.96 -4.52 1.89
C PRO A 372 19.72 -5.24 3.01
N PHE A 373 19.11 -6.21 3.71
CA PHE A 373 19.74 -7.00 4.77
C PHE A 373 19.67 -8.52 4.55
N LEU A 374 19.34 -8.95 3.33
CA LEU A 374 19.37 -10.35 2.89
C LEU A 374 20.62 -10.65 2.02
N ASP A 375 21.75 -10.00 2.29
CA ASP A 375 22.99 -10.24 1.56
C ASP A 375 23.49 -11.69 1.75
N ALA A 376 24.29 -12.21 0.81
CA ALA A 376 24.69 -13.62 0.82
C ALA A 376 25.36 -14.07 2.14
N ASN A 377 26.12 -13.17 2.78
CA ASN A 377 26.83 -13.41 4.03
C ASN A 377 26.03 -13.02 5.28
N LEU A 378 24.81 -12.50 5.09
CA LEU A 378 23.89 -12.05 6.14
C LEU A 378 24.58 -11.12 7.16
N THR A 379 25.35 -10.16 6.64
CA THR A 379 26.21 -9.25 7.42
C THR A 379 25.47 -8.40 8.45
N LYS A 380 24.15 -8.28 8.34
CA LYS A 380 23.30 -7.46 9.22
C LYS A 380 22.46 -8.28 10.20
N ARG A 381 22.69 -9.59 10.29
CA ARG A 381 21.95 -10.50 11.18
C ARG A 381 22.06 -10.10 12.66
N ASP A 382 23.17 -9.51 13.06
CA ASP A 382 23.44 -8.99 14.40
C ASP A 382 22.49 -7.86 14.82
N LYS A 383 21.82 -7.21 13.87
CA LYS A 383 20.86 -6.13 14.12
C LYS A 383 19.46 -6.61 14.47
N ILE A 384 19.25 -7.93 14.52
CA ILE A 384 17.98 -8.56 14.86
C ILE A 384 18.06 -9.03 16.31
N ASP A 385 17.38 -8.28 17.17
CA ASP A 385 17.39 -8.51 18.61
C ASP A 385 16.26 -9.49 19.01
N PRO A 386 16.57 -10.68 19.58
CA PRO A 386 15.55 -11.62 20.05
C PRO A 386 14.64 -11.03 21.13
N GLN A 387 15.08 -10.01 21.88
CA GLN A 387 14.26 -9.36 22.89
C GLN A 387 13.03 -8.66 22.31
N TYR A 388 13.00 -8.41 20.99
CA TYR A 388 11.83 -7.88 20.32
C TYR A 388 10.57 -8.73 20.54
N VAL A 389 10.72 -10.07 20.50
CA VAL A 389 9.60 -11.00 20.71
C VAL A 389 8.95 -10.79 22.07
N PHE A 390 9.76 -10.42 23.06
CA PHE A 390 9.36 -10.34 24.46
C PHE A 390 9.07 -8.93 24.92
N SER A 391 9.61 -7.89 24.30
CA SER A 391 9.54 -6.52 24.81
C SER A 391 8.93 -5.52 23.81
N SER A 392 8.63 -5.94 22.58
CA SER A 392 7.94 -5.08 21.61
C SER A 392 6.57 -4.66 22.15
N THR A 393 6.32 -3.34 22.14
CA THR A 393 5.00 -2.77 22.43
C THR A 393 4.13 -2.64 21.18
N ARG A 394 4.66 -3.03 20.01
CA ARG A 394 4.06 -2.76 18.71
C ARG A 394 3.47 -4.02 18.09
N LEU A 395 4.22 -5.11 18.09
CA LEU A 395 3.82 -6.38 17.48
C LEU A 395 3.51 -7.42 18.57
N GLU A 396 2.32 -8.02 18.51
CA GLU A 396 1.90 -9.01 19.50
C GLU A 396 2.44 -10.40 19.13
N LEU A 397 3.58 -10.79 19.73
CA LEU A 397 4.23 -12.10 19.51
C LEU A 397 4.21 -13.02 20.72
N ARG A 398 4.00 -12.49 21.93
CA ARG A 398 4.10 -13.24 23.21
C ARG A 398 3.07 -14.38 23.35
N GLY A 399 1.92 -14.27 22.68
CA GLY A 399 0.86 -15.28 22.72
C GLY A 399 1.02 -16.42 21.73
N LEU A 400 2.11 -16.44 20.95
CA LEU A 400 2.36 -17.49 19.96
C LEU A 400 2.99 -18.70 20.64
N THR A 401 2.63 -19.90 20.18
CA THR A 401 3.25 -21.16 20.63
C THR A 401 4.76 -21.10 20.44
N ALA A 402 5.53 -21.39 21.50
CA ALA A 402 6.98 -21.37 21.48
C ALA A 402 7.58 -22.71 21.01
N LEU A 403 8.82 -22.70 20.52
CA LEU A 403 9.51 -23.89 20.00
C LEU A 403 9.70 -24.99 21.06
N HIS A 404 9.98 -24.60 22.30
CA HIS A 404 10.29 -25.52 23.38
C HIS A 404 9.71 -25.11 24.73
N ALA A 405 9.77 -23.82 25.08
CA ALA A 405 9.34 -23.35 26.40
C ALA A 405 7.82 -23.42 26.58
N SER A 406 7.34 -23.69 27.80
CA SER A 406 5.92 -23.54 28.14
C SER A 406 5.53 -22.07 28.27
N SER A 407 4.25 -21.74 28.16
CA SER A 407 3.79 -20.36 28.33
C SER A 407 4.09 -19.81 29.73
N GLU A 408 4.10 -20.68 30.75
CA GLU A 408 4.51 -20.35 32.12
C GLU A 408 6.00 -20.05 32.19
N GLU A 409 6.86 -20.92 31.63
CA GLU A 409 8.32 -20.74 31.59
C GLU A 409 8.70 -19.42 30.89
N VAL A 410 8.06 -19.11 29.76
CA VAL A 410 8.25 -17.84 29.04
C VAL A 410 7.84 -16.65 29.91
N SER A 411 6.68 -16.74 30.57
CA SER A 411 6.17 -15.64 31.41
C SER A 411 7.05 -15.38 32.62
N GLU A 412 7.52 -16.43 33.30
CA GLU A 412 8.44 -16.34 34.43
C GLU A 412 9.77 -15.71 34.01
N TRP A 413 10.33 -16.13 32.88
CA TRP A 413 11.59 -15.59 32.37
C TRP A 413 11.48 -14.09 31.98
N ILE A 414 10.36 -13.69 31.36
CA ILE A 414 10.10 -12.28 31.04
C ILE A 414 9.99 -11.44 32.33
N ASN A 415 9.33 -11.96 33.36
CA ASN A 415 9.16 -11.26 34.63
C ASN A 415 10.48 -11.12 35.39
N GLN A 416 11.32 -12.15 35.41
CA GLN A 416 12.65 -12.11 36.02
C GLN A 416 13.57 -11.07 35.37
N ASN A 417 13.45 -10.88 34.04
CA ASN A 417 14.24 -9.92 33.29
C ASN A 417 13.69 -8.48 33.32
N ASN A 418 12.49 -8.26 33.87
CA ASN A 418 11.86 -6.94 34.02
C ASN A 418 11.37 -6.72 35.48
N PRO A 419 12.28 -6.50 36.45
CA PRO A 419 11.93 -6.37 37.87
C PRO A 419 11.11 -5.11 38.24
N GLU A 420 10.90 -4.16 37.33
CA GLU A 420 10.23 -2.88 37.64
C GLU A 420 8.70 -2.92 37.70
N ASN A 421 8.06 -4.05 37.39
CA ASN A 421 6.58 -4.18 37.48
C ASN A 421 6.07 -4.79 38.81
N ASP A 422 6.96 -5.15 39.73
CA ASP A 422 6.61 -6.00 40.88
C ASP A 422 6.37 -5.23 42.21
N VAL A 423 5.73 -4.05 42.14
CA VAL A 423 5.30 -3.32 43.35
C VAL A 423 3.77 -3.19 43.45
N SER A 424 2.99 -3.94 42.65
CA SER A 424 1.52 -3.79 42.68
C SER A 424 0.70 -5.09 42.64
N LYS A 425 1.28 -6.24 43.00
CA LYS A 425 0.57 -7.53 43.02
C LYS A 425 0.61 -8.32 44.33
N GLU A 426 0.93 -7.70 45.46
CA GLU A 426 0.59 -8.28 46.76
C GLU A 426 -0.83 -7.88 47.15
N GLY A 427 -1.82 -8.66 46.70
CA GLY A 427 -3.18 -8.58 47.27
C GLY A 427 -4.32 -8.78 46.27
N SER A 428 -4.41 -9.93 45.60
CA SER A 428 -5.70 -10.39 45.03
C SER A 428 -5.77 -11.86 44.58
N ASP A 429 -4.72 -12.66 44.72
CA ASP A 429 -4.70 -14.04 44.17
C ASP A 429 -5.23 -15.11 45.16
N GLY A 430 -6.31 -14.80 45.87
CA GLY A 430 -6.98 -15.72 46.79
C GLY A 430 -8.21 -16.44 46.23
N GLU A 431 -8.93 -15.85 45.26
CA GLU A 431 -10.30 -16.31 44.95
C GLU A 431 -10.55 -16.80 43.50
N ASN A 432 -9.63 -16.56 42.55
CA ASN A 432 -9.86 -16.99 41.15
C ASN A 432 -9.31 -18.37 40.79
N ARG A 433 -8.73 -19.11 41.74
CA ARG A 433 -8.04 -20.37 41.47
C ARG A 433 -8.94 -21.62 41.43
N LEU A 434 -10.26 -21.45 41.42
CA LEU A 434 -11.22 -22.56 41.52
C LEU A 434 -12.23 -22.67 40.35
N LEU A 435 -12.13 -21.83 39.32
CA LEU A 435 -13.09 -21.83 38.20
C LEU A 435 -12.52 -22.15 36.80
N VAL A 436 -11.23 -22.51 36.68
CA VAL A 436 -10.62 -22.82 35.37
C VAL A 436 -10.40 -24.34 35.14
N SER A 437 -10.77 -25.20 36.09
CA SER A 437 -10.53 -26.65 35.98
C SER A 437 -11.76 -27.49 35.59
N GLN A 438 -12.76 -26.94 34.90
CA GLN A 438 -13.91 -27.72 34.39
C GLN A 438 -14.51 -27.19 33.07
N GLU A 439 -13.71 -26.92 32.04
CA GLU A 439 -14.23 -26.89 30.66
C GLU A 439 -13.26 -27.61 29.70
N ALA A 440 -13.16 -28.91 29.90
CA ALA A 440 -12.69 -29.84 28.88
C ALA A 440 -13.66 -31.02 28.86
N THR A 441 -14.80 -30.84 28.19
CA THR A 441 -15.58 -31.84 27.44
C THR A 441 -16.98 -31.29 27.14
N SER A 442 -17.30 -31.11 25.87
CA SER A 442 -18.55 -31.53 25.20
C SER A 442 -19.01 -30.56 24.11
N SER A 443 -19.41 -31.16 23.01
CA SER A 443 -20.05 -30.63 21.82
C SER A 443 -21.51 -30.23 22.06
N GLY A 444 -22.00 -29.13 21.48
CA GLY A 444 -23.43 -28.87 21.36
C GLY A 444 -23.83 -27.44 20.99
N ASN A 445 -24.58 -27.35 19.89
CA ASN A 445 -25.28 -26.23 19.23
C ASN A 445 -25.86 -25.03 20.03
N ASP A 446 -25.83 -23.89 19.32
CA ASP A 446 -26.85 -22.84 19.10
C ASP A 446 -26.95 -21.51 19.92
N SER A 447 -27.14 -20.46 19.12
CA SER A 447 -27.84 -19.18 19.34
C SER A 447 -27.24 -18.02 20.18
N GLY A 448 -26.82 -16.97 19.45
CA GLY A 448 -27.15 -15.54 19.61
C GLY A 448 -27.10 -14.82 20.98
N GLY A 449 -26.11 -13.94 21.17
CA GLY A 449 -26.13 -12.82 22.13
C GLY A 449 -24.74 -12.21 22.41
N PRO A 450 -24.57 -10.87 22.53
CA PRO A 450 -23.25 -10.24 22.51
C PRO A 450 -22.60 -10.25 23.90
N SER A 451 -21.40 -10.83 24.02
CA SER A 451 -20.62 -10.78 25.26
C SER A 451 -19.70 -9.56 25.29
N ILE A 452 -20.12 -8.58 26.08
CA ILE A 452 -19.29 -7.50 26.63
C ILE A 452 -18.38 -8.14 27.67
N LEU A 453 -17.06 -7.95 27.56
CA LEU A 453 -16.09 -7.81 28.67
C LEU A 453 -14.72 -7.44 28.10
N HIS A 454 -14.55 -6.16 27.76
CA HIS A 454 -13.26 -5.53 27.48
C HIS A 454 -12.79 -4.91 28.80
N ASN A 455 -11.81 -5.51 29.48
CA ASN A 455 -11.19 -4.88 30.65
C ASN A 455 -9.82 -4.31 30.26
N SER A 456 -9.86 -3.22 29.52
CA SER A 456 -8.69 -2.38 29.23
C SER A 456 -8.49 -1.39 30.39
N ARG A 457 -7.57 -1.71 31.31
CA ARG A 457 -7.00 -0.71 32.22
C ARG A 457 -5.87 0.05 31.50
N PRO A 458 -5.82 1.40 31.61
CA PRO A 458 -4.76 2.19 31.01
C PRO A 458 -3.47 2.01 31.81
N ILE A 459 -2.41 1.51 31.17
CA ILE A 459 -1.07 1.47 31.75
C ILE A 459 -0.54 2.91 31.83
N SER A 460 -0.17 3.30 33.04
CA SER A 460 0.47 4.57 33.38
C SER A 460 1.74 4.80 32.58
N SER A 461 1.85 6.00 32.03
CA SER A 461 3.01 6.53 31.32
C SER A 461 4.24 6.68 32.22
N SER A 462 5.30 5.91 31.99
CA SER A 462 6.72 6.32 32.23
C SER A 462 7.80 5.25 32.01
N SER A 463 7.53 4.09 31.37
CA SER A 463 8.64 3.24 30.86
C SER A 463 9.07 3.74 29.47
N GLU A 464 10.35 4.08 29.28
CA GLU A 464 10.90 4.34 27.94
C GLU A 464 10.58 3.14 27.04
N LYS A 465 9.75 3.34 26.00
CA LYS A 465 9.45 2.27 25.04
C LYS A 465 10.76 1.82 24.40
N ALA A 466 11.12 0.54 24.57
CA ALA A 466 12.31 -0.03 23.95
C ALA A 466 12.29 0.27 22.45
N LYS A 467 13.29 1.04 21.98
CA LYS A 467 13.41 1.42 20.56
C LYS A 467 14.28 0.41 19.85
N TYR A 468 13.69 -0.30 18.90
CA TYR A 468 14.41 -1.26 18.07
C TYR A 468 14.87 -0.64 16.74
N PRO A 469 16.01 -1.10 16.19
CA PRO A 469 16.42 -0.71 14.84
C PRO A 469 15.36 -1.11 13.81
N PHE A 470 15.26 -0.34 12.73
CA PHE A 470 14.33 -0.64 11.63
C PHE A 470 14.50 -2.07 11.07
N ILE A 471 15.73 -2.59 11.00
CA ILE A 471 15.98 -3.96 10.51
C ILE A 471 15.30 -4.99 11.41
N CYS A 472 15.37 -4.82 12.74
CA CYS A 472 14.73 -5.70 13.70
C CYS A 472 13.20 -5.65 13.56
N GLU A 473 12.63 -4.44 13.53
CA GLU A 473 11.18 -4.22 13.32
C GLU A 473 10.70 -4.85 12.01
N CYS A 474 11.41 -4.55 10.91
CA CYS A 474 11.08 -5.05 9.59
C CYS A 474 11.19 -6.58 9.54
N PHE A 475 12.21 -7.17 10.16
CA PHE A 475 12.38 -8.62 10.20
C PHE A 475 11.20 -9.33 10.86
N PHE A 476 10.81 -8.92 12.08
CA PHE A 476 9.71 -9.57 12.81
C PHE A 476 8.33 -9.25 12.21
N MET A 477 8.12 -8.04 11.71
CA MET A 477 6.90 -7.73 10.96
C MET A 477 6.80 -8.57 9.68
N THR A 478 7.89 -8.72 8.93
CA THR A 478 7.91 -9.57 7.72
C THR A 478 7.61 -11.02 8.07
N ALA A 479 8.24 -11.58 9.12
CA ALA A 479 7.95 -12.94 9.56
C ALA A 479 6.45 -13.13 9.84
N ARG A 480 5.84 -12.18 10.58
CA ARG A 480 4.42 -12.27 10.91
C ARG A 480 3.51 -12.07 9.69
N VAL A 481 3.85 -11.16 8.78
CA VAL A 481 3.11 -10.95 7.52
C VAL A 481 3.17 -12.19 6.64
N LEU A 482 4.34 -12.84 6.52
CA LEU A 482 4.49 -14.04 5.71
C LEU A 482 3.61 -15.18 6.24
N ASN A 483 3.59 -15.38 7.56
CA ASN A 483 2.75 -16.37 8.22
C ASN A 483 1.25 -16.15 7.92
N LEU A 484 0.77 -14.91 8.07
CA LEU A 484 -0.64 -14.54 7.87
C LEU A 484 -1.01 -14.38 6.38
N GLY A 485 -0.03 -14.35 5.49
CA GLY A 485 -0.16 -14.02 4.09
C GLY A 485 0.32 -15.11 3.17
N LEU A 486 1.58 -15.03 2.72
CA LEU A 486 2.11 -15.95 1.72
C LEU A 486 1.97 -17.43 2.10
N LEU A 487 2.30 -17.79 3.35
CA LEU A 487 2.23 -19.18 3.80
C LEU A 487 0.77 -19.63 3.98
N LYS A 488 -0.07 -18.77 4.55
CA LYS A 488 -1.52 -19.01 4.61
C LYS A 488 -2.10 -19.23 3.20
N ALA A 489 -1.70 -18.45 2.21
CA ALA A 489 -2.13 -18.59 0.82
C ALA A 489 -1.67 -19.94 0.20
N PHE A 490 -0.51 -20.48 0.58
CA PHE A 490 -0.11 -21.82 0.17
C PHE A 490 -0.98 -22.91 0.81
N SER A 491 -1.30 -22.77 2.10
CA SER A 491 -2.23 -23.66 2.78
C SER A 491 -3.62 -23.62 2.13
N ASP A 492 -4.14 -22.44 1.84
CA ASP A 492 -5.45 -22.25 1.20
C ASP A 492 -5.46 -22.85 -0.22
N PHE A 493 -4.39 -22.63 -0.99
CA PHE A 493 -4.22 -23.27 -2.31
C PHE A 493 -4.18 -24.81 -2.21
N LYS A 494 -3.50 -25.37 -1.21
CA LYS A 494 -3.46 -26.82 -0.99
C LYS A 494 -4.85 -27.37 -0.70
N HIS A 495 -5.66 -26.67 0.12
CA HIS A 495 -7.04 -27.06 0.39
C HIS A 495 -7.92 -26.97 -0.85
N LEU A 496 -7.82 -25.88 -1.61
CA LEU A 496 -8.54 -25.72 -2.87
C LEU A 496 -8.26 -26.86 -3.85
N VAL A 497 -7.00 -27.27 -4.00
CA VAL A 497 -6.64 -28.42 -4.86
C VAL A 497 -7.25 -29.72 -4.36
N GLN A 498 -7.32 -29.94 -3.04
CA GLN A 498 -7.97 -31.11 -2.46
C GLN A 498 -9.48 -31.10 -2.68
N ASP A 499 -10.12 -29.93 -2.54
CA ASP A 499 -11.56 -29.77 -2.70
C ASP A 499 -11.99 -29.90 -4.17
N ILE A 500 -11.16 -29.44 -5.11
CA ILE A 500 -11.34 -29.72 -6.55
C ILE A 500 -11.32 -31.24 -6.80
N SER A 501 -10.29 -31.96 -6.32
CA SER A 501 -10.20 -33.41 -6.51
C SER A 501 -11.41 -34.15 -5.94
N ARG A 502 -11.85 -33.80 -4.73
CA ARG A 502 -13.05 -34.39 -4.11
C ARG A 502 -14.32 -34.09 -4.91
N SER A 503 -14.43 -32.87 -5.44
CA SER A 503 -15.59 -32.44 -6.23
C SER A 503 -15.61 -33.13 -7.60
N GLU A 504 -14.45 -33.36 -8.22
CA GLU A 504 -14.31 -34.15 -9.45
C GLU A 504 -14.72 -35.62 -9.23
N ASP A 505 -14.28 -36.24 -8.13
CA ASP A 505 -14.69 -37.60 -7.75
C ASP A 505 -16.21 -37.69 -7.54
N HIS A 506 -16.79 -36.70 -6.85
CA HIS A 506 -18.24 -36.62 -6.65
C HIS A 506 -19.00 -36.44 -7.97
N LEU A 507 -18.53 -35.54 -8.84
CA LEU A 507 -19.10 -35.32 -10.17
C LEU A 507 -19.07 -36.60 -11.01
N SER A 508 -17.95 -37.34 -11.00
CA SER A 508 -17.83 -38.61 -11.73
C SER A 508 -18.87 -39.62 -11.24
N THR A 509 -19.07 -39.71 -9.93
CA THR A 509 -20.07 -40.58 -9.31
C THR A 509 -21.49 -40.19 -9.74
N MET A 510 -21.85 -38.91 -9.68
CA MET A 510 -23.17 -38.43 -10.12
C MET A 510 -23.43 -38.68 -11.61
N LYS A 511 -22.41 -38.51 -12.46
CA LYS A 511 -22.51 -38.83 -13.90
C LYS A 511 -22.79 -40.31 -14.15
N THR A 512 -22.12 -41.21 -13.43
CA THR A 512 -22.43 -42.66 -13.53
C THR A 512 -23.85 -43.00 -13.06
N MET A 513 -24.36 -42.33 -12.02
CA MET A 513 -25.75 -42.50 -11.56
C MET A 513 -26.75 -42.01 -12.61
N LEU A 514 -26.45 -40.91 -13.30
CA LEU A 514 -27.30 -40.38 -14.37
C LEU A 514 -27.39 -41.33 -15.56
N GLU A 515 -26.29 -42.00 -15.92
CA GLU A 515 -26.26 -43.01 -16.98
C GLU A 515 -27.13 -44.23 -16.63
N GLN A 516 -27.20 -44.60 -15.35
CA GLN A 516 -28.03 -45.71 -14.87
C GLN A 516 -29.51 -45.34 -14.75
N ALA A 517 -29.83 -44.12 -14.30
CA ALA A 517 -31.18 -43.64 -14.10
C ALA A 517 -31.30 -42.13 -14.43
N PRO A 518 -31.80 -41.77 -15.62
CA PRO A 518 -31.97 -40.37 -16.02
C PRO A 518 -32.98 -39.65 -15.11
N SER A 519 -32.54 -38.59 -14.43
CA SER A 519 -33.38 -37.72 -13.60
C SER A 519 -33.09 -36.25 -13.90
N PRO A 520 -34.13 -35.41 -14.13
CA PRO A 520 -33.94 -33.98 -14.39
C PRO A 520 -33.34 -33.24 -13.19
N GLN A 521 -33.63 -33.69 -11.96
CA GLN A 521 -33.04 -33.12 -10.74
C GLN A 521 -31.53 -33.40 -10.70
N LEU A 522 -31.13 -34.64 -10.98
CA LEU A 522 -29.72 -35.05 -11.02
C LEU A 522 -28.95 -34.29 -12.12
N GLN A 523 -29.57 -34.05 -13.28
CA GLN A 523 -28.97 -33.23 -14.35
C GLN A 523 -28.74 -31.78 -13.91
N GLN A 524 -29.68 -31.19 -13.18
CA GLN A 524 -29.54 -29.82 -12.65
C GLN A 524 -28.44 -29.74 -11.60
N GLU A 525 -28.32 -30.72 -10.71
CA GLU A 525 -27.26 -30.80 -9.71
C GLU A 525 -25.87 -30.97 -10.36
N ILE A 526 -25.75 -31.87 -11.33
CA ILE A 526 -24.52 -32.03 -12.14
C ILE A 526 -24.14 -30.71 -12.79
N SER A 527 -25.10 -30.03 -13.44
CA SER A 527 -24.85 -28.74 -14.09
C SER A 527 -24.42 -27.66 -13.10
N ARG A 528 -24.90 -27.71 -11.85
CA ARG A 528 -24.50 -26.79 -10.78
C ARG A 528 -23.06 -27.10 -10.31
N LEU A 529 -22.75 -28.37 -10.07
CA LEU A 529 -21.43 -28.80 -9.63
C LEU A 529 -20.35 -28.55 -10.68
N GLU A 530 -20.66 -28.71 -11.96
CA GLU A 530 -19.75 -28.35 -13.07
C GLU A 530 -19.42 -26.85 -13.08
N LYS A 531 -20.42 -25.99 -12.85
CA LYS A 531 -20.19 -24.53 -12.73
C LYS A 531 -19.35 -24.18 -11.51
N GLU A 532 -19.57 -24.85 -10.38
CA GLU A 532 -18.77 -24.64 -9.17
C GLU A 532 -17.31 -25.07 -9.36
N LEU A 533 -17.09 -26.23 -9.98
CA LEU A 533 -15.77 -26.70 -10.37
C LEU A 533 -15.06 -25.74 -11.34
N GLU A 534 -15.78 -25.12 -12.27
CA GLU A 534 -15.21 -24.10 -13.14
C GLU A 534 -14.71 -22.89 -12.32
N LEU A 535 -15.48 -22.44 -11.33
CA LEU A 535 -15.05 -21.35 -10.44
C LEU A 535 -13.82 -21.74 -9.61
N TYR A 536 -13.78 -22.95 -9.04
CA TYR A 536 -12.59 -23.42 -8.32
C TYR A 536 -11.36 -23.55 -9.22
N SER A 537 -11.55 -24.00 -10.47
CA SER A 537 -10.48 -24.05 -11.46
C SER A 537 -9.93 -22.65 -11.78
N GLN A 538 -10.82 -21.67 -11.98
CA GLN A 538 -10.41 -20.27 -12.19
C GLN A 538 -9.65 -19.71 -11.00
N GLU A 539 -10.13 -19.94 -9.78
CA GLU A 539 -9.46 -19.54 -8.55
C GLU A 539 -8.07 -20.17 -8.43
N LYS A 540 -7.95 -21.48 -8.66
CA LYS A 540 -6.67 -22.20 -8.67
C LYS A 540 -5.68 -21.56 -9.65
N LEU A 541 -6.14 -21.20 -10.84
CA LEU A 541 -5.30 -20.55 -11.85
C LEU A 541 -4.90 -19.12 -11.46
N CYS A 542 -5.75 -18.38 -10.74
CA CYS A 542 -5.37 -17.08 -10.16
C CYS A 542 -4.25 -17.22 -9.12
N TYR A 543 -4.33 -18.22 -8.22
CA TYR A 543 -3.24 -18.54 -7.29
C TYR A 543 -1.95 -18.90 -8.04
N GLU A 544 -2.05 -19.74 -9.08
CA GLU A 544 -0.89 -20.09 -9.91
C GLU A 544 -0.26 -18.84 -10.55
N ALA A 545 -1.08 -17.91 -11.05
CA ALA A 545 -0.66 -16.72 -11.74
C ALA A 545 0.07 -15.72 -10.84
N GLN A 546 -0.52 -15.38 -9.70
CA GLN A 546 0.00 -14.35 -8.81
C GLN A 546 1.13 -14.85 -7.90
N ILE A 547 1.11 -16.12 -7.50
CA ILE A 547 2.02 -16.65 -6.48
C ILE A 547 2.97 -17.70 -7.06
N LEU A 548 2.45 -18.85 -7.52
CA LEU A 548 3.29 -20.03 -7.80
C LEU A 548 4.24 -19.82 -8.99
N ARG A 549 3.82 -19.07 -10.01
CA ARG A 549 4.62 -18.75 -11.20
C ARG A 549 5.53 -17.55 -11.00
N ASP A 550 5.45 -16.89 -9.84
CA ASP A 550 6.38 -15.84 -9.45
C ASP A 550 7.61 -16.42 -8.73
N GLY A 551 8.55 -16.94 -9.52
CA GLY A 551 9.84 -17.40 -8.99
C GLY A 551 10.61 -16.31 -8.23
N GLY A 552 10.42 -15.03 -8.56
CA GLY A 552 11.08 -13.94 -7.85
C GLY A 552 10.52 -13.74 -6.44
N LEU A 553 9.22 -13.94 -6.25
CA LEU A 553 8.59 -13.89 -4.93
C LEU A 553 9.06 -15.06 -4.05
N LEU A 554 9.04 -16.28 -4.60
CA LEU A 554 9.49 -17.50 -3.91
C LEU A 554 10.96 -17.40 -3.47
N GLN A 555 11.84 -16.91 -4.36
CA GLN A 555 13.27 -16.76 -4.06
C GLN A 555 13.54 -15.73 -2.95
N ARG A 556 12.79 -14.63 -2.92
CA ARG A 556 12.86 -13.65 -1.82
C ARG A 556 12.40 -14.25 -0.50
N ALA A 557 11.30 -15.01 -0.52
CA ALA A 557 10.81 -15.71 0.67
C ALA A 557 11.83 -16.73 1.19
N LEU A 558 12.43 -17.53 0.30
CA LEU A 558 13.48 -18.50 0.64
C LEU A 558 14.72 -17.81 1.22
N SER A 559 15.13 -16.67 0.65
CA SER A 559 16.23 -15.86 1.17
C SER A 559 15.94 -15.30 2.56
N PHE A 560 14.70 -14.86 2.81
CA PHE A 560 14.26 -14.41 4.13
C PHE A 560 14.27 -15.55 5.15
N TYR A 561 13.71 -16.71 4.81
CA TYR A 561 13.71 -17.86 5.73
C TYR A 561 15.10 -18.46 5.94
N ARG A 562 16.02 -18.30 4.97
CA ARG A 562 17.43 -18.61 5.17
C ARG A 562 18.03 -17.73 6.28
N LEU A 563 17.77 -16.42 6.25
CA LEU A 563 18.16 -15.52 7.35
C LEU A 563 17.53 -15.96 8.68
N MET A 564 16.24 -16.30 8.69
CA MET A 564 15.53 -16.78 9.88
C MET A 564 16.21 -18.00 10.51
N VAL A 565 16.45 -19.07 9.74
CA VAL A 565 17.06 -20.30 10.28
C VAL A 565 18.50 -20.08 10.76
N ILE A 566 19.28 -19.28 10.04
CA ILE A 566 20.66 -18.94 10.42
C ILE A 566 20.69 -18.05 11.67
N TRP A 567 19.72 -17.13 11.80
CA TRP A 567 19.56 -16.30 13.00
C TRP A 567 19.17 -17.15 14.21
N LEU A 568 18.21 -18.06 14.08
CA LEU A 568 17.83 -19.02 15.13
C LEU A 568 19.01 -19.90 15.57
N VAL A 569 19.81 -20.40 14.62
CA VAL A 569 21.05 -21.14 14.91
C VAL A 569 22.05 -20.29 15.69
N GLY A 570 22.07 -18.99 15.44
CA GLY A 570 22.85 -18.02 16.20
C GLY A 570 22.54 -18.01 17.70
N LEU A 571 21.26 -18.14 18.06
CA LEU A 571 20.79 -18.13 19.44
C LEU A 571 21.27 -19.35 20.24
N VAL A 572 21.66 -20.44 19.55
CA VAL A 572 22.18 -21.68 20.17
C VAL A 572 23.69 -21.84 20.05
N GLY A 573 24.41 -20.78 19.63
CA GLY A 573 25.88 -20.77 19.56
C GLY A 573 26.47 -21.10 18.17
N GLY A 574 25.64 -21.13 17.14
CA GLY A 574 26.05 -21.42 15.75
C GLY A 574 25.89 -22.90 15.37
N PHE A 575 26.31 -23.26 14.15
CA PHE A 575 26.33 -24.64 13.68
C PHE A 575 27.45 -25.45 14.36
N LYS A 576 27.27 -25.75 15.65
CA LYS A 576 28.21 -26.51 16.48
C LYS A 576 27.44 -27.60 17.22
N MET A 577 28.00 -28.81 17.22
CA MET A 577 27.46 -29.97 17.95
C MET A 577 28.50 -30.48 18.96
N PRO A 578 28.09 -30.97 20.14
CA PRO A 578 26.71 -31.02 20.65
C PRO A 578 26.15 -29.62 20.97
N LEU A 579 24.82 -29.47 20.91
CA LEU A 579 24.15 -28.24 21.33
C LEU A 579 24.25 -28.03 22.86
N PRO A 580 24.18 -26.78 23.35
CA PRO A 580 24.14 -26.49 24.79
C PRO A 580 23.06 -27.29 25.55
N SER A 581 23.31 -27.59 26.83
CA SER A 581 22.28 -28.15 27.72
C SER A 581 22.37 -27.44 29.07
N PRO A 582 21.29 -26.81 29.57
CA PRO A 582 19.93 -26.77 29.01
C PRO A 582 19.80 -25.88 27.74
N CYS A 583 18.69 -26.04 27.02
CA CYS A 583 18.35 -25.20 25.86
C CYS A 583 18.28 -23.71 26.27
N PRO A 584 18.96 -22.78 25.58
CA PRO A 584 18.87 -21.36 25.87
C PRO A 584 17.43 -20.85 25.82
N MET A 585 16.99 -20.13 26.85
CA MET A 585 15.61 -19.68 26.97
C MET A 585 15.20 -18.73 25.85
N GLU A 586 16.14 -17.91 25.36
CA GLU A 586 15.93 -17.04 24.20
C GLU A 586 15.52 -17.82 22.96
N PHE A 587 16.14 -18.98 22.69
CA PHE A 587 15.75 -19.85 21.57
C PHE A 587 14.46 -20.61 21.88
N ALA A 588 14.37 -21.19 23.07
CA ALA A 588 13.23 -22.02 23.49
C ALA A 588 11.90 -21.28 23.41
N SER A 589 11.93 -19.96 23.66
CA SER A 589 10.79 -19.05 23.70
C SER A 589 10.45 -18.42 22.34
N MET A 590 11.23 -18.69 21.29
CA MET A 590 10.92 -18.18 19.95
C MET A 590 9.62 -18.80 19.41
N PRO A 591 8.80 -18.04 18.67
CA PRO A 591 7.59 -18.55 18.03
C PRO A 591 7.86 -19.74 17.10
N GLU A 592 7.07 -20.80 17.25
CA GLU A 592 7.21 -22.04 16.51
C GLU A 592 7.08 -21.84 14.99
N HIS A 593 6.16 -20.95 14.58
CA HIS A 593 5.90 -20.67 13.18
C HIS A 593 7.14 -20.19 12.40
N PHE A 594 8.16 -19.62 13.07
CA PHE A 594 9.41 -19.24 12.40
C PHE A 594 10.12 -20.41 11.74
N VAL A 595 10.01 -21.60 12.33
CA VAL A 595 10.57 -22.84 11.78
C VAL A 595 9.54 -23.55 10.92
N GLU A 596 8.28 -23.58 11.35
CA GLU A 596 7.21 -24.23 10.60
C GLU A 596 7.05 -23.64 9.18
N ASP A 597 7.00 -22.32 9.08
CA ASP A 597 6.84 -21.60 7.82
C ASP A 597 8.04 -21.85 6.89
N ALA A 598 9.26 -21.92 7.44
CA ALA A 598 10.46 -22.25 6.68
C ALA A 598 10.37 -23.67 6.08
N MET A 599 9.95 -24.65 6.88
CA MET A 599 9.82 -26.04 6.41
C MET A 599 8.70 -26.15 5.37
N GLU A 600 7.56 -25.50 5.60
CA GLU A 600 6.43 -25.51 4.68
C GLU A 600 6.78 -24.86 3.33
N LEU A 601 7.49 -23.74 3.35
CA LEU A 601 7.99 -23.10 2.14
C LEU A 601 8.93 -24.03 1.34
N LEU A 602 9.84 -24.75 2.02
CA LEU A 602 10.76 -25.68 1.35
C LEU A 602 10.02 -26.88 0.75
N ILE A 603 9.04 -27.45 1.46
CA ILE A 603 8.20 -28.54 0.93
C ILE A 603 7.46 -28.06 -0.32
N PHE A 604 6.87 -26.87 -0.26
CA PHE A 604 6.13 -26.29 -1.38
C PHE A 604 7.04 -26.00 -2.57
N ALA A 605 8.16 -25.30 -2.35
CA ALA A 605 9.13 -24.97 -3.38
C ALA A 605 9.73 -26.22 -4.05
N SER A 606 9.93 -27.31 -3.30
CA SER A 606 10.42 -28.58 -3.84
C SER A 606 9.47 -29.22 -4.87
N ARG A 607 8.19 -28.83 -4.88
CA ARG A 607 7.18 -29.30 -5.84
C ARG A 607 7.09 -28.43 -7.09
N ILE A 608 7.70 -27.23 -7.07
CA ILE A 608 7.69 -26.30 -8.20
C ILE A 608 8.99 -26.46 -9.00
N PRO A 609 8.90 -26.71 -10.34
CA PRO A 609 10.09 -26.83 -11.17
C PRO A 609 11.00 -25.61 -11.05
N ARG A 610 12.29 -25.84 -10.78
CA ARG A 610 13.34 -24.81 -10.72
C ARG A 610 13.15 -23.75 -9.62
N ALA A 611 12.20 -23.92 -8.70
CA ALA A 611 11.98 -22.94 -7.63
C ALA A 611 13.13 -22.88 -6.61
N LEU A 612 13.92 -23.96 -6.48
CA LEU A 612 15.10 -24.03 -5.61
C LEU A 612 16.41 -23.71 -6.33
N ASP A 613 16.39 -23.38 -7.64
CA ASP A 613 17.59 -23.02 -8.39
C ASP A 613 18.27 -21.80 -7.73
N GLY A 614 19.56 -21.91 -7.42
CA GLY A 614 20.34 -20.80 -6.83
C GLY A 614 20.17 -20.58 -5.32
N VAL A 615 19.35 -21.39 -4.64
CA VAL A 615 19.16 -21.31 -3.18
C VAL A 615 20.29 -22.04 -2.45
N LEU A 616 20.83 -21.43 -1.40
CA LEU A 616 21.83 -22.05 -0.52
C LEU A 616 21.15 -23.06 0.43
N LEU A 617 20.86 -24.25 -0.08
CA LEU A 617 20.15 -25.31 0.65
C LEU A 617 20.97 -25.90 1.82
N ASP A 618 22.30 -25.76 1.80
CA ASP A 618 23.19 -26.27 2.85
C ASP A 618 22.84 -25.72 4.23
N ASP A 619 22.47 -24.44 4.31
CA ASP A 619 22.08 -23.80 5.58
C ASP A 619 20.81 -24.44 6.16
N PHE A 620 19.82 -24.76 5.31
CA PHE A 620 18.61 -25.45 5.72
C PHE A 620 18.87 -26.92 6.06
N MET A 621 19.71 -27.62 5.27
CA MET A 621 20.11 -28.99 5.54
C MET A 621 20.81 -29.12 6.90
N ASN A 622 21.79 -28.25 7.16
CA ASN A 622 22.52 -28.23 8.43
C ASN A 622 21.58 -27.92 9.59
N PHE A 623 20.65 -26.98 9.42
CA PHE A 623 19.62 -26.67 10.42
C PHE A 623 18.78 -27.92 10.74
N ILE A 624 18.24 -28.58 9.72
CA ILE A 624 17.39 -29.76 9.87
C ILE A 624 18.15 -30.89 10.57
N ILE A 625 19.36 -31.22 10.12
CA ILE A 625 20.17 -32.31 10.70
C ILE A 625 20.49 -32.01 12.17
N MET A 626 20.89 -30.78 12.48
CA MET A 626 21.28 -30.35 13.83
C MET A 626 20.12 -30.50 14.84
N PHE A 627 18.92 -30.03 14.48
CA PHE A 627 17.76 -30.09 15.37
C PHE A 627 17.06 -31.46 15.37
N MET A 628 17.16 -32.24 14.28
CA MET A 628 16.71 -33.64 14.27
C MET A 628 17.60 -34.53 15.14
N ALA A 629 18.89 -34.25 15.22
CA ALA A 629 19.83 -34.95 16.12
C ALA A 629 19.67 -34.54 17.59
N SER A 630 18.97 -33.44 17.88
CA SER A 630 18.79 -32.87 19.21
C SER A 630 17.31 -32.71 19.54
N PRO A 631 16.56 -33.81 19.75
CA PRO A 631 15.10 -33.77 19.91
C PRO A 631 14.62 -32.95 21.11
N GLU A 632 15.52 -32.66 22.05
CA GLU A 632 15.26 -31.77 23.18
C GLU A 632 15.00 -30.33 22.75
N TYR A 633 15.47 -29.86 21.59
CA TYR A 633 15.33 -28.45 21.18
C TYR A 633 14.02 -28.11 20.47
N ILE A 634 13.35 -29.10 19.87
CA ILE A 634 12.07 -28.91 19.16
C ILE A 634 11.09 -29.96 19.68
N ARG A 635 10.23 -29.56 20.63
CA ARG A 635 9.31 -30.50 21.29
C ARG A 635 8.24 -31.00 20.31
N ASN A 636 7.71 -30.13 19.46
CA ASN A 636 6.62 -30.47 18.55
C ASN A 636 7.01 -31.62 17.59
N PRO A 637 6.38 -32.81 17.69
CA PRO A 637 6.67 -33.94 16.81
C PRO A 637 6.24 -33.68 15.36
N TYR A 638 5.19 -32.88 15.12
CA TYR A 638 4.72 -32.53 13.78
C TYR A 638 5.74 -31.66 13.04
N LEU A 639 6.38 -30.72 13.75
CA LEU A 639 7.42 -29.89 13.17
C LEU A 639 8.66 -30.73 12.79
N ARG A 640 9.06 -31.68 13.65
CA ARG A 640 10.10 -32.66 13.32
C ARG A 640 9.72 -33.55 12.13
N ALA A 641 8.45 -33.97 12.02
CA ALA A 641 7.97 -34.71 10.86
C ALA A 641 8.04 -33.88 9.57
N LYS A 642 7.70 -32.58 9.62
CA LYS A 642 7.88 -31.65 8.47
C LYS A 642 9.35 -31.55 8.04
N MET A 643 10.29 -31.49 8.99
CA MET A 643 11.73 -31.52 8.68
C MET A 643 12.14 -32.78 7.91
N VAL A 644 11.63 -33.95 8.32
CA VAL A 644 11.86 -35.21 7.60
C VAL A 644 11.21 -35.18 6.21
N GLU A 645 10.03 -34.59 6.05
CA GLU A 645 9.37 -34.43 4.74
C GLU A 645 10.21 -33.57 3.79
N VAL A 646 10.84 -32.49 4.28
CA VAL A 646 11.77 -31.67 3.49
C VAL A 646 12.93 -32.52 2.98
N LEU A 647 13.60 -33.29 3.85
CA LEU A 647 14.69 -34.17 3.45
C LEU A 647 14.24 -35.19 2.40
N ASN A 648 13.05 -35.77 2.57
CA ASN A 648 12.48 -36.71 1.62
C ASN A 648 12.23 -36.08 0.24
N CYS A 649 11.78 -34.82 0.22
CA CYS A 649 11.58 -34.07 -1.02
C CYS A 649 12.89 -33.81 -1.78
N TRP A 650 14.03 -33.74 -1.08
CA TRP A 650 15.36 -33.50 -1.66
C TRP A 650 16.13 -34.77 -2.00
N MET A 651 15.65 -35.93 -1.55
CA MET A 651 16.24 -37.20 -1.96
C MET A 651 16.06 -37.43 -3.46
N PRO A 652 17.12 -37.87 -4.18
CA PRO A 652 16.98 -38.27 -5.58
C PRO A 652 15.91 -39.34 -5.71
N ARG A 653 14.90 -39.12 -6.56
CA ARG A 653 13.92 -40.16 -6.89
C ARG A 653 14.68 -41.33 -7.52
N ARG A 654 14.61 -42.52 -6.93
CA ARG A 654 15.14 -43.74 -7.55
C ARG A 654 14.48 -43.88 -8.93
N ARG A 655 15.28 -43.80 -9.98
CA ARG A 655 14.84 -43.96 -11.37
C ARG A 655 14.38 -45.39 -11.64
#